data_AF-A0A542I570-F1
#
_entry.id   AF-A0A542I570-F1
#
_cell.length_a   1.000
_cell.length_b   1.000
_cell.length_c   1.000
_cell.angle_alpha   90.00
_cell.angle_beta   90.00
_cell.angle_gamma   90.00
#
_symmetry.space_group_name_H-M   'P 1'
#
loop_
_entity.id
_entity.type
_entity.pdbx_description
1 polymer ?
#
loop_
_entity_poly.entity_id
_entity_poly.type
_entity_poly.pdbx_seq_one_letter_code
_entity_poly.pdbx_strand_id
1 'polypeptide(L)'
;MRAVTSHHHAKWRNRTRSAVAYLATIVIAFLAVLAPAGPAQAAPAEPDKGKPWLGAVLEWGEDTAAGFSDRLGASPAVFGHDITFPFRDSERNDIDGFLQQAAAKGAHALLTVKPSVPLDQLGTSEAEAFAQQVQVLTSGFKGQLLVRFAPDMNTSWVGWGQQPAAYRQAFQAVSKAFKKDDGGRVAMVWAPYLGKDYPFDRNRNAPQPGSEGFALLDTNGDGTWNGSDSAYAPYYPGDDAVDWVGLSAYHDDTAGGAAVNTVPRAGELQEMLTASGGENFYGTYAEGHRKPFLLQTSAFYSPSTGGAPEVDIKTGWWDQVVATATSPEFARTAAVVWDERTSTRDTGVASISWLLTGSPEIAKAAADRLKASPMVTGPVTDAAPTTYVRANTLSGPAAWTVAAAMAILLVALWQVPRRITAATAWSYQDPSTRDSRVDLLRGMAIVFVVVNHLGMASLFQLLTQEAVGFVSGAELFVLFSGLVVGMVYGPKAKEDFGRVVDLTSRRAGKLYLTALAVLIGVFLLSLLPFFHTEALTTFVDQGTGGAGHNGAGRTYDLYAGMSSLFQFPVPPQVLPAIILLQFGPWQFNVMGLYVVLLLVSPLILAALNRGKAVWVLAVTLAVYAVGTVTRFRVLPSQFEDSFPLLVWQVLFVLGLVAGYYRRAIVAWLSRHTWVVIACTAAAFALAFLSWGNPYLANNYDVRLALMPDAAYRSMYDALFGRTYLAPGRLLNVMVLVVAAYAFLSAYWKPVQRALGWFLIPLGRATLYVFIMHVLLIAVVANIPALQQQSIFLNTAAYAVVLALLWVMVRTRFLFRIIPT
;
A
#
# COMPACT_ATOMS: atom_id res chain seq x y z
N MET A 1 15.86 -68.70 44.02
CA MET A 1 16.31 -68.97 42.64
C MET A 1 15.13 -68.75 41.69
N ARG A 2 15.40 -68.23 40.49
CA ARG A 2 14.48 -67.71 39.47
C ARG A 2 13.35 -68.66 39.01
N ALA A 3 12.18 -68.04 38.79
CA ALA A 3 11.40 -68.00 37.53
C ALA A 3 10.42 -69.12 37.10
N VAL A 4 9.45 -68.60 36.31
CA VAL A 4 8.64 -69.21 35.25
C VAL A 4 7.27 -69.75 35.66
N THR A 5 6.22 -68.96 35.42
CA THR A 5 5.12 -69.28 34.47
C THR A 5 4.03 -68.20 34.50
N SER A 6 3.82 -67.49 33.39
CA SER A 6 2.48 -67.26 32.80
C SER A 6 2.56 -66.20 31.69
N HIS A 7 2.78 -66.66 30.45
CA HIS A 7 2.87 -65.77 29.29
C HIS A 7 1.65 -65.83 28.34
N HIS A 8 0.51 -66.41 28.76
CA HIS A 8 -0.61 -66.64 27.82
C HIS A 8 -1.88 -65.80 28.03
N HIS A 9 -2.07 -65.05 29.12
CA HIS A 9 -3.33 -64.31 29.35
C HIS A 9 -3.34 -62.82 28.96
N ALA A 10 -2.19 -62.20 28.68
CA ALA A 10 -2.15 -60.75 28.43
C ALA A 10 -2.49 -60.32 26.99
N LYS A 11 -2.39 -61.22 26.00
CA LYS A 11 -2.51 -60.83 24.57
C LYS A 11 -3.95 -60.72 24.06
N TRP A 12 -4.93 -61.33 24.74
CA TRP A 12 -6.33 -61.29 24.31
C TRP A 12 -7.12 -60.09 24.85
N ARG A 13 -6.67 -59.47 25.95
CA ARG A 13 -7.40 -58.37 26.60
C ARG A 13 -7.16 -56.99 25.97
N ASN A 14 -6.10 -56.82 25.18
CA ASN A 14 -5.79 -55.56 24.48
C ASN A 14 -6.41 -55.46 23.08
N ARG A 15 -6.72 -56.58 22.40
CA ARG A 15 -7.37 -56.54 21.07
C ARG A 15 -8.85 -56.17 21.14
N THR A 16 -9.56 -56.57 22.18
CA THR A 16 -10.98 -56.24 22.37
C THR A 16 -11.22 -54.79 22.74
N ARG A 17 -10.31 -54.14 23.50
CA ARG A 17 -10.42 -52.71 23.82
C ARG A 17 -10.18 -51.79 22.61
N SER A 18 -9.25 -52.14 21.71
CA SER A 18 -9.08 -51.38 20.46
C SER A 18 -10.22 -51.57 19.48
N ALA A 19 -10.81 -52.77 19.38
CA ALA A 19 -11.95 -53.00 18.49
C ALA A 19 -13.21 -52.24 18.94
N VAL A 20 -13.47 -52.18 20.24
CA VAL A 20 -14.60 -51.42 20.80
C VAL A 20 -14.39 -49.91 20.66
N ALA A 21 -13.15 -49.43 20.81
CA ALA A 21 -12.83 -48.02 20.56
C ALA A 21 -13.04 -47.64 19.08
N TYR A 22 -12.58 -48.47 18.13
CA TYR A 22 -12.78 -48.23 16.70
C TYR A 22 -14.25 -48.30 16.28
N LEU A 23 -15.03 -49.25 16.82
CA LEU A 23 -16.47 -49.31 16.58
C LEU A 23 -17.22 -48.11 17.18
N ALA A 24 -16.82 -47.63 18.37
CA ALA A 24 -17.40 -46.42 18.95
C ALA A 24 -17.07 -45.17 18.12
N THR A 25 -15.84 -45.04 17.59
CA THR A 25 -15.47 -43.92 16.71
C THR A 25 -16.22 -43.97 15.38
N ILE A 26 -16.42 -45.16 14.80
CA ILE A 26 -17.19 -45.32 13.56
C ILE A 26 -18.68 -45.03 13.79
N VAL A 27 -19.26 -45.47 14.91
CA VAL A 27 -20.67 -45.19 15.25
C VAL A 27 -20.89 -43.71 15.57
N ILE A 28 -19.96 -43.04 16.25
CA ILE A 28 -20.01 -41.58 16.49
C ILE A 28 -19.85 -40.82 15.16
N ALA A 29 -18.96 -41.26 14.27
CA ALA A 29 -18.80 -40.68 12.94
C ALA A 29 -20.04 -40.91 12.05
N PHE A 30 -20.69 -42.08 12.14
CA PHE A 30 -21.93 -42.36 11.40
C PHE A 30 -23.13 -41.60 11.95
N LEU A 31 -23.22 -41.41 13.27
CA LEU A 31 -24.28 -40.61 13.90
C LEU A 31 -24.12 -39.10 13.65
N ALA A 32 -22.90 -38.61 13.45
CA ALA A 32 -22.64 -37.22 13.04
C ALA A 32 -23.00 -36.94 11.56
N VAL A 33 -23.00 -37.97 10.70
CA VAL A 33 -23.34 -37.86 9.26
C VAL A 33 -24.84 -38.04 9.00
N LEU A 34 -25.59 -38.65 9.93
CA LEU A 34 -27.03 -38.92 9.79
C LEU A 34 -27.94 -37.99 10.61
N ALA A 35 -27.39 -36.98 11.28
CA ALA A 35 -28.22 -35.92 11.85
C ALA A 35 -28.90 -35.18 10.67
N PRO A 36 -30.25 -35.17 10.57
CA PRO A 36 -30.90 -34.36 9.57
C PRO A 36 -30.49 -32.91 9.86
N ALA A 37 -29.86 -32.26 8.88
CA ALA A 37 -29.69 -30.83 8.92
C ALA A 37 -31.10 -30.25 9.08
N GLY A 38 -31.39 -29.71 10.27
CA GLY A 38 -32.60 -28.92 10.46
C GLY A 38 -32.63 -27.84 9.38
N PRO A 39 -33.82 -27.43 8.90
CA PRO A 39 -33.90 -26.37 7.90
C PRO A 39 -33.07 -25.18 8.41
N ALA A 40 -32.04 -24.82 7.65
CA ALA A 40 -31.16 -23.71 8.00
C ALA A 40 -32.05 -22.47 8.14
N GLN A 41 -32.20 -21.97 9.37
CA GLN A 41 -32.98 -20.78 9.61
C GLN A 41 -32.23 -19.61 8.96
N ALA A 42 -32.87 -18.98 7.97
CA ALA A 42 -32.27 -17.84 7.29
C ALA A 42 -31.92 -16.77 8.33
N ALA A 43 -30.70 -16.23 8.25
CA ALA A 43 -30.26 -15.16 9.14
C ALA A 43 -31.22 -13.95 9.03
N PRO A 44 -31.56 -13.27 10.13
CA PRO A 44 -32.52 -12.16 10.12
C PRO A 44 -32.01 -10.99 9.25
N ALA A 45 -32.92 -10.39 8.46
CA ALA A 45 -32.71 -9.26 7.54
C ALA A 45 -32.16 -7.98 8.20
N GLU A 46 -32.40 -7.84 9.49
CA GLU A 46 -32.01 -6.71 10.32
C GLU A 46 -31.96 -7.16 11.79
N PRO A 47 -31.19 -6.49 12.66
CA PRO A 47 -31.24 -6.77 14.09
C PRO A 47 -32.52 -6.25 14.74
N ASP A 48 -32.77 -6.70 15.98
CA ASP A 48 -33.80 -6.11 16.84
C ASP A 48 -33.58 -4.59 16.99
N LYS A 49 -34.68 -3.83 17.02
CA LYS A 49 -34.63 -2.37 17.25
C LYS A 49 -33.87 -2.03 18.54
N GLY A 50 -33.00 -1.02 18.44
CA GLY A 50 -32.14 -0.58 19.54
C GLY A 50 -30.95 -1.50 19.85
N LYS A 51 -30.72 -2.56 19.05
CA LYS A 51 -29.59 -3.48 19.16
C LYS A 51 -28.77 -3.53 17.86
N PRO A 52 -28.19 -2.41 17.40
CA PRO A 52 -27.46 -2.37 16.13
C PRO A 52 -26.29 -3.36 16.11
N TRP A 53 -26.02 -3.91 14.92
CA TRP A 53 -24.84 -4.70 14.66
C TRP A 53 -23.57 -3.83 14.72
N LEU A 54 -22.54 -4.34 15.40
CA LEU A 54 -21.19 -3.83 15.23
C LEU A 54 -20.63 -4.32 13.90
N GLY A 55 -20.20 -3.41 13.05
CA GLY A 55 -19.46 -3.69 11.84
C GLY A 55 -18.05 -3.12 11.85
N ALA A 56 -17.17 -3.68 11.02
CA ALA A 56 -15.85 -3.10 10.76
C ALA A 56 -15.46 -3.25 9.28
N VAL A 57 -14.93 -2.19 8.69
CA VAL A 57 -14.20 -2.26 7.41
C VAL A 57 -12.72 -2.25 7.76
N LEU A 58 -12.01 -3.31 7.40
CA LEU A 58 -10.59 -3.45 7.70
C LEU A 58 -9.75 -2.96 6.52
N GLU A 59 -8.50 -2.64 6.81
CA GLU A 59 -7.45 -2.54 5.82
C GLU A 59 -7.03 -3.97 5.42
N TRP A 60 -7.76 -4.57 4.48
CA TRP A 60 -7.53 -5.96 4.08
C TRP A 60 -6.16 -6.11 3.42
N GLY A 61 -5.37 -7.09 3.91
CA GLY A 61 -3.94 -7.20 3.64
C GLY A 61 -3.09 -6.78 4.85
N GLU A 62 -3.52 -5.73 5.54
CA GLU A 62 -2.96 -5.14 6.78
C GLU A 62 -3.66 -5.61 8.03
N ASP A 63 -4.81 -6.26 7.92
CA ASP A 63 -5.42 -6.95 9.05
C ASP A 63 -6.23 -8.16 8.59
N THR A 64 -6.69 -8.92 9.58
CA THR A 64 -7.56 -10.07 9.38
C THR A 64 -8.75 -9.95 10.31
N ALA A 65 -9.87 -10.61 9.96
CA ALA A 65 -11.04 -10.66 10.83
C ALA A 65 -10.70 -11.21 12.22
N ALA A 66 -9.75 -12.18 12.29
CA ALA A 66 -9.23 -12.71 13.55
C ALA A 66 -8.39 -11.69 14.31
N GLY A 67 -7.41 -11.06 13.64
CA GLY A 67 -6.54 -10.07 14.25
C GLY A 67 -7.30 -8.90 14.87
N PHE A 68 -8.28 -8.34 14.15
CA PHE A 68 -9.16 -7.30 14.68
C PHE A 68 -9.95 -7.81 15.90
N SER A 69 -10.59 -8.98 15.77
CA SER A 69 -11.44 -9.54 16.84
C SER A 69 -10.64 -9.82 18.12
N ASP A 70 -9.39 -10.28 17.99
CA ASP A 70 -8.52 -10.59 19.12
C ASP A 70 -8.08 -9.31 19.84
N ARG A 71 -7.79 -8.23 19.10
CA ARG A 71 -7.42 -6.93 19.69
C ARG A 71 -8.61 -6.26 20.38
N LEU A 72 -9.79 -6.28 19.75
CA LEU A 72 -11.01 -5.71 20.33
C LEU A 72 -11.58 -6.60 21.47
N GLY A 73 -11.29 -7.89 21.47
CA GLY A 73 -11.91 -8.86 22.39
C GLY A 73 -13.37 -9.16 22.07
N ALA A 74 -13.85 -8.80 20.87
CA ALA A 74 -15.18 -9.08 20.34
C ALA A 74 -15.11 -9.19 18.82
N SER A 75 -15.94 -10.05 18.23
CA SER A 75 -16.01 -10.17 16.77
C SER A 75 -17.12 -9.26 16.20
N PRO A 76 -16.87 -8.47 15.16
CA PRO A 76 -17.93 -7.78 14.42
C PRO A 76 -19.02 -8.73 13.90
N ALA A 77 -20.26 -8.28 13.96
CA ALA A 77 -21.40 -8.92 13.30
C ALA A 77 -21.41 -8.67 11.78
N VAL A 78 -20.75 -7.61 11.31
CA VAL A 78 -20.60 -7.29 9.88
C VAL A 78 -19.12 -6.99 9.58
N PHE A 79 -18.57 -7.60 8.55
CA PHE A 79 -17.28 -7.17 7.99
C PHE A 79 -17.49 -6.55 6.61
N GLY A 80 -16.80 -5.45 6.32
CA GLY A 80 -16.91 -4.76 5.03
C GLY A 80 -15.64 -4.83 4.20
N HIS A 81 -15.78 -4.95 2.87
CA HIS A 81 -14.71 -4.93 1.89
C HIS A 81 -15.13 -4.14 0.64
N ASP A 82 -14.17 -3.51 -0.03
CA ASP A 82 -14.41 -2.77 -1.27
C ASP A 82 -14.34 -3.73 -2.48
N ILE A 83 -15.18 -3.52 -3.50
CA ILE A 83 -15.16 -4.30 -4.75
C ILE A 83 -15.32 -3.37 -5.95
N THR A 84 -14.54 -3.58 -7.00
CA THR A 84 -14.63 -2.76 -8.21
C THR A 84 -15.81 -3.18 -9.10
N PHE A 85 -16.42 -2.22 -9.79
CA PHE A 85 -17.40 -2.46 -10.86
C PHE A 85 -17.01 -1.76 -12.16
N PRO A 86 -16.81 -2.48 -13.28
CA PRO A 86 -16.81 -3.94 -13.47
C PRO A 86 -15.85 -4.72 -12.56
N PHE A 87 -16.26 -5.91 -12.12
CA PHE A 87 -15.43 -6.78 -11.29
C PHE A 87 -14.18 -7.24 -12.05
N ARG A 88 -13.05 -7.23 -11.36
CA ARG A 88 -11.77 -7.67 -11.93
C ARG A 88 -11.43 -9.05 -11.38
N ASP A 89 -11.06 -9.98 -12.27
CA ASP A 89 -10.66 -11.33 -11.84
C ASP A 89 -9.45 -11.34 -10.91
N SER A 90 -8.62 -10.29 -10.91
CA SER A 90 -7.52 -10.12 -9.96
C SER A 90 -8.00 -9.94 -8.51
N GLU A 91 -9.19 -9.38 -8.28
CA GLU A 91 -9.76 -9.15 -6.95
C GLU A 91 -10.41 -10.42 -6.36
N ARG A 92 -10.59 -11.48 -7.16
CA ARG A 92 -11.30 -12.72 -6.76
C ARG A 92 -10.74 -13.35 -5.49
N ASN A 93 -9.43 -13.53 -5.42
CA ASN A 93 -8.80 -14.17 -4.27
C ASN A 93 -8.95 -13.35 -2.98
N ASP A 94 -8.98 -12.02 -3.10
CA ASP A 94 -9.13 -11.11 -1.97
C ASP A 94 -10.56 -11.12 -1.47
N ILE A 95 -11.55 -11.05 -2.38
CA ILE A 95 -12.96 -11.15 -2.04
C ILE A 95 -13.31 -12.54 -1.47
N ASP A 96 -12.81 -13.63 -2.07
CA ASP A 96 -13.00 -14.98 -1.54
C ASP A 96 -12.37 -15.11 -0.15
N GLY A 97 -11.17 -14.56 0.05
CA GLY A 97 -10.49 -14.56 1.34
C GLY A 97 -11.20 -13.74 2.41
N PHE A 98 -11.77 -12.60 2.02
CA PHE A 98 -12.65 -11.79 2.85
C PHE A 98 -13.90 -12.56 3.27
N LEU A 99 -14.63 -13.14 2.31
CA LEU A 99 -15.86 -13.89 2.56
C LEU A 99 -15.62 -15.10 3.46
N GLN A 100 -14.50 -15.82 3.26
CA GLN A 100 -14.10 -16.93 4.13
C GLN A 100 -13.81 -16.46 5.56
N GLN A 101 -13.10 -15.35 5.72
CA GLN A 101 -12.79 -14.79 7.05
C GLN A 101 -14.05 -14.30 7.77
N ALA A 102 -14.96 -13.62 7.06
CA ALA A 102 -16.25 -13.20 7.59
C ALA A 102 -17.11 -14.43 7.99
N ALA A 103 -17.17 -15.45 7.13
CA ALA A 103 -17.90 -16.69 7.43
C ALA A 103 -17.31 -17.45 8.62
N ALA A 104 -15.98 -17.49 8.77
CA ALA A 104 -15.31 -18.11 9.91
C ALA A 104 -15.62 -17.40 11.24
N LYS A 105 -15.97 -16.11 11.20
CA LYS A 105 -16.44 -15.34 12.35
C LYS A 105 -17.96 -15.35 12.52
N GLY A 106 -18.69 -16.03 11.64
CA GLY A 106 -20.14 -16.03 11.64
C GLY A 106 -20.73 -14.62 11.41
N ALA A 107 -20.07 -13.78 10.61
CA ALA A 107 -20.48 -12.41 10.32
C ALA A 107 -21.24 -12.29 8.98
N HIS A 108 -21.98 -11.19 8.81
CA HIS A 108 -22.47 -10.71 7.52
C HIS A 108 -21.37 -9.98 6.73
N ALA A 109 -21.59 -9.78 5.43
CA ALA A 109 -20.66 -9.11 4.54
C ALA A 109 -21.24 -7.80 4.00
N LEU A 110 -20.47 -6.72 4.06
CA LEU A 110 -20.75 -5.45 3.41
C LEU A 110 -19.80 -5.27 2.22
N LEU A 111 -20.32 -5.26 0.99
CA LEU A 111 -19.54 -4.96 -0.20
C LEU A 111 -19.76 -3.51 -0.61
N THR A 112 -18.72 -2.68 -0.47
CA THR A 112 -18.72 -1.32 -1.03
C THR A 112 -18.33 -1.39 -2.50
N VAL A 113 -19.30 -1.19 -3.39
CA VAL A 113 -19.10 -1.30 -4.83
C VAL A 113 -18.62 0.03 -5.40
N LYS A 114 -17.42 0.04 -5.98
CA LYS A 114 -16.76 1.22 -6.54
C LYS A 114 -16.75 1.19 -8.07
N PRO A 115 -17.51 2.05 -8.76
CA PRO A 115 -17.40 2.23 -10.20
C PRO A 115 -15.99 2.61 -10.64
N SER A 116 -15.41 1.84 -11.57
CA SER A 116 -14.14 2.19 -12.24
C SER A 116 -14.31 2.73 -13.66
N VAL A 117 -15.54 2.75 -14.16
CA VAL A 117 -15.93 3.32 -15.45
C VAL A 117 -17.01 4.38 -15.24
N PRO A 118 -17.25 5.28 -16.21
CA PRO A 118 -18.34 6.25 -16.16
C PRO A 118 -19.71 5.61 -15.87
N LEU A 119 -20.55 6.29 -15.07
CA LEU A 119 -21.83 5.75 -14.60
C LEU A 119 -22.83 5.48 -15.74
N ASP A 120 -22.75 6.23 -16.83
CA ASP A 120 -23.58 6.06 -18.03
C ASP A 120 -23.26 4.78 -18.82
N GLN A 121 -22.11 4.16 -18.54
CA GLN A 121 -21.72 2.85 -19.08
C GLN A 121 -22.21 1.68 -18.21
N LEU A 122 -22.81 1.96 -17.04
CA LEU A 122 -23.30 0.95 -16.10
C LEU A 122 -24.79 0.68 -16.33
N GLY A 123 -25.12 0.17 -17.50
CA GLY A 123 -26.47 -0.16 -17.92
C GLY A 123 -27.01 -1.44 -17.26
N THR A 124 -28.16 -1.89 -17.76
CA THR A 124 -28.82 -3.12 -17.25
C THR A 124 -27.98 -4.37 -17.50
N SER A 125 -27.35 -4.50 -18.67
CA SER A 125 -26.52 -5.66 -19.01
C SER A 125 -25.29 -5.78 -18.11
N GLU A 126 -24.63 -4.66 -17.84
CA GLU A 126 -23.43 -4.61 -17.01
C GLU A 126 -23.78 -4.89 -15.54
N ALA A 127 -24.90 -4.33 -15.06
CA ALA A 127 -25.43 -4.61 -13.73
C ALA A 127 -25.81 -6.08 -13.54
N GLU A 128 -26.46 -6.71 -14.53
CA GLU A 128 -26.82 -8.13 -14.49
C GLU A 128 -25.57 -9.02 -14.49
N ALA A 129 -24.59 -8.74 -15.33
CA ALA A 129 -23.32 -9.47 -15.37
C ALA A 129 -22.57 -9.37 -14.02
N PHE A 130 -22.53 -8.18 -13.43
CA PHE A 130 -21.90 -7.97 -12.13
C PHE A 130 -22.64 -8.67 -10.99
N ALA A 131 -23.98 -8.59 -10.96
CA ALA A 131 -24.78 -9.28 -9.95
C ALA A 131 -24.57 -10.80 -10.01
N GLN A 132 -24.53 -11.39 -11.22
CA GLN A 132 -24.23 -12.80 -11.41
C GLN A 132 -22.84 -13.17 -10.89
N GLN A 133 -21.82 -12.35 -11.15
CA GLN A 133 -20.47 -12.59 -10.64
C GLN A 133 -20.42 -12.55 -9.10
N VAL A 134 -21.08 -11.58 -8.48
CA VAL A 134 -21.16 -11.47 -7.01
C VAL A 134 -21.94 -12.65 -6.42
N GLN A 135 -23.00 -13.14 -7.07
CA GLN A 135 -23.71 -14.35 -6.65
C GLN A 135 -22.83 -15.58 -6.71
N VAL A 136 -22.02 -15.73 -7.75
CA VAL A 136 -21.05 -16.84 -7.85
C VAL A 136 -20.04 -16.78 -6.70
N LEU A 137 -19.48 -15.60 -6.43
CA LEU A 137 -18.52 -15.39 -5.33
C LEU A 137 -19.14 -15.70 -3.95
N THR A 138 -20.41 -15.36 -3.76
CA THR A 138 -21.10 -15.50 -2.46
C THR A 138 -21.92 -16.79 -2.32
N SER A 139 -21.85 -17.71 -3.29
CA SER A 139 -22.66 -18.94 -3.32
C SER A 139 -22.50 -19.84 -2.07
N GLY A 140 -21.31 -19.87 -1.46
CA GLY A 140 -21.02 -20.60 -0.22
C GLY A 140 -21.15 -19.76 1.06
N PHE A 141 -21.47 -18.48 0.95
CA PHE A 141 -21.57 -17.55 2.08
C PHE A 141 -22.97 -17.59 2.70
N LYS A 142 -23.04 -17.87 4.01
CA LYS A 142 -24.31 -18.00 4.74
C LYS A 142 -24.84 -16.67 5.30
N GLY A 143 -23.97 -15.68 5.44
CA GLY A 143 -24.34 -14.35 5.93
C GLY A 143 -25.10 -13.54 4.89
N GLN A 144 -25.72 -12.45 5.34
CA GLN A 144 -26.34 -11.48 4.44
C GLN A 144 -25.29 -10.65 3.72
N LEU A 145 -25.66 -10.18 2.53
CA LEU A 145 -24.83 -9.32 1.71
C LEU A 145 -25.43 -7.91 1.66
N LEU A 146 -24.78 -6.96 2.33
CA LEU A 146 -25.10 -5.55 2.21
C LEU A 146 -24.31 -4.98 1.02
N VAL A 147 -24.99 -4.56 -0.04
CA VAL A 147 -24.36 -3.99 -1.25
C VAL A 147 -24.46 -2.47 -1.18
N ARG A 148 -23.36 -1.82 -0.82
CA ARG A 148 -23.26 -0.36 -0.74
C ARG A 148 -22.70 0.18 -2.06
N PHE A 149 -23.59 0.49 -2.98
CA PHE A 149 -23.23 0.91 -4.33
C PHE A 149 -22.86 2.39 -4.41
N ALA A 150 -21.65 2.66 -4.90
CA ALA A 150 -21.13 4.00 -5.21
C ALA A 150 -21.43 5.02 -4.09
N PRO A 151 -20.96 4.78 -2.85
CA PRO A 151 -21.22 5.67 -1.73
C PRO A 151 -20.58 7.05 -1.95
N ASP A 152 -20.94 8.00 -1.09
CA ASP A 152 -20.38 9.36 -1.08
C ASP A 152 -20.58 10.10 -2.41
N MET A 153 -21.63 9.73 -3.16
CA MET A 153 -21.95 10.25 -4.49
C MET A 153 -22.25 11.76 -4.52
N ASN A 154 -22.58 12.36 -3.37
CA ASN A 154 -22.81 13.80 -3.23
C ASN A 154 -21.49 14.61 -3.15
N THR A 155 -20.34 13.96 -3.10
CA THR A 155 -19.02 14.59 -2.86
C THR A 155 -18.22 14.83 -4.13
N SER A 156 -17.10 15.55 -3.99
CA SER A 156 -16.25 15.98 -5.10
C SER A 156 -15.10 15.01 -5.43
N TRP A 157 -14.69 14.17 -4.47
CA TRP A 157 -13.45 13.41 -4.51
C TRP A 157 -13.58 12.00 -5.10
N VAL A 158 -14.80 11.50 -5.29
CA VAL A 158 -15.05 10.21 -5.96
C VAL A 158 -15.33 10.41 -7.45
N GLY A 159 -14.88 9.47 -8.30
CA GLY A 159 -15.02 9.59 -9.76
C GLY A 159 -16.48 9.63 -10.26
N TRP A 160 -17.40 9.06 -9.48
CA TRP A 160 -18.84 9.05 -9.72
C TRP A 160 -19.59 10.21 -9.00
N GLY A 161 -18.86 11.11 -8.36
CA GLY A 161 -19.42 12.19 -7.54
C GLY A 161 -20.18 13.21 -8.37
N GLN A 162 -21.19 13.81 -7.74
CA GLN A 162 -21.98 14.94 -8.23
C GLN A 162 -22.68 14.73 -9.58
N GLN A 163 -23.09 13.49 -9.86
CA GLN A 163 -23.76 13.09 -11.10
C GLN A 163 -25.15 12.47 -10.82
N PRO A 164 -26.15 13.26 -10.39
CA PRO A 164 -27.40 12.74 -9.81
C PRO A 164 -28.21 11.83 -10.75
N ALA A 165 -28.42 12.23 -12.01
CA ALA A 165 -29.18 11.44 -12.98
C ALA A 165 -28.53 10.09 -13.27
N ALA A 166 -27.24 10.10 -13.64
CA ALA A 166 -26.49 8.89 -13.97
C ALA A 166 -26.36 7.98 -12.74
N TYR A 167 -26.17 8.56 -11.55
CA TYR A 167 -26.13 7.82 -10.29
C TYR A 167 -27.43 7.08 -10.01
N ARG A 168 -28.58 7.77 -10.08
CA ARG A 168 -29.89 7.17 -9.82
C ARG A 168 -30.18 6.04 -10.81
N GLN A 169 -29.89 6.24 -12.10
CA GLN A 169 -30.07 5.22 -13.12
C GLN A 169 -29.20 3.98 -12.88
N ALA A 170 -27.91 4.17 -12.60
CA ALA A 170 -26.99 3.07 -12.31
C ALA A 170 -27.39 2.32 -11.03
N PHE A 171 -27.76 3.03 -9.96
CA PHE A 171 -28.22 2.42 -8.71
C PHE A 171 -29.47 1.57 -8.92
N GLN A 172 -30.45 2.08 -9.67
CA GLN A 172 -31.67 1.34 -10.00
C GLN A 172 -31.38 0.09 -10.84
N ALA A 173 -30.45 0.18 -11.80
CA ALA A 173 -30.03 -0.97 -12.61
C ALA A 173 -29.39 -2.07 -11.75
N VAL A 174 -28.45 -1.71 -10.87
CA VAL A 174 -27.78 -2.64 -9.95
C VAL A 174 -28.77 -3.24 -8.96
N SER A 175 -29.64 -2.42 -8.36
CA SER A 175 -30.67 -2.89 -7.43
C SER A 175 -31.60 -3.91 -8.09
N LYS A 176 -32.09 -3.61 -9.30
CA LYS A 176 -32.93 -4.53 -10.08
C LYS A 176 -32.22 -5.84 -10.41
N ALA A 177 -30.92 -5.80 -10.73
CA ALA A 177 -30.13 -6.99 -11.03
C ALA A 177 -30.02 -7.92 -9.80
N PHE A 178 -29.72 -7.38 -8.61
CA PHE A 178 -29.64 -8.19 -7.39
C PHE A 178 -31.00 -8.72 -6.92
N LYS A 179 -32.09 -7.96 -7.11
CA LYS A 179 -33.44 -8.36 -6.69
C LYS A 179 -34.05 -9.52 -7.50
N LYS A 180 -33.52 -9.83 -8.70
CA LYS A 180 -34.06 -10.89 -9.57
C LYS A 180 -33.80 -12.32 -9.07
N ASP A 181 -32.67 -12.57 -8.41
CA ASP A 181 -32.10 -13.93 -8.33
C ASP A 181 -31.68 -14.41 -6.92
N ASP A 182 -31.82 -13.60 -5.86
CA ASP A 182 -31.11 -13.88 -4.61
C ASP A 182 -31.95 -14.43 -3.43
N GLY A 183 -33.28 -14.51 -3.57
CA GLY A 183 -34.13 -15.05 -2.49
C GLY A 183 -34.12 -14.20 -1.19
N GLY A 184 -33.68 -12.93 -1.28
CA GLY A 184 -33.74 -11.95 -0.19
C GLY A 184 -32.53 -11.90 0.75
N ARG A 185 -31.36 -12.40 0.35
CA ARG A 185 -30.12 -12.35 1.17
C ARG A 185 -29.28 -11.09 0.94
N VAL A 186 -29.53 -10.38 -0.16
CA VAL A 186 -28.87 -9.15 -0.57
C VAL A 186 -29.74 -7.95 -0.25
N ALA A 187 -29.15 -6.95 0.40
CA ALA A 187 -29.78 -5.67 0.69
C ALA A 187 -28.99 -4.52 0.06
N MET A 188 -29.66 -3.69 -0.73
CA MET A 188 -29.07 -2.50 -1.35
C MET A 188 -29.00 -1.34 -0.36
N VAL A 189 -27.79 -0.80 -0.15
CA VAL A 189 -27.51 0.31 0.78
C VAL A 189 -27.23 1.60 -0.01
N TRP A 190 -28.07 2.62 0.16
CA TRP A 190 -27.83 3.97 -0.35
C TRP A 190 -27.15 4.82 0.71
N ALA A 191 -25.90 5.26 0.48
CA ALA A 191 -25.07 5.89 1.52
C ALA A 191 -24.35 7.16 1.01
N PRO A 192 -24.92 8.36 1.19
CA PRO A 192 -24.21 9.62 0.97
C PRO A 192 -23.18 9.90 2.07
N TYR A 193 -22.36 10.93 1.83
CA TYR A 193 -21.48 11.52 2.83
C TYR A 193 -22.19 12.65 3.58
N LEU A 194 -21.88 12.83 4.86
CA LEU A 194 -22.45 13.86 5.72
C LEU A 194 -22.32 15.28 5.13
N GLY A 195 -23.44 16.00 5.02
CA GLY A 195 -23.51 17.35 4.45
C GLY A 195 -23.03 18.50 5.35
N LYS A 196 -22.18 18.25 6.36
CA LYS A 196 -21.68 19.28 7.30
C LYS A 196 -21.03 20.46 6.57
N ASP A 197 -20.23 20.16 5.54
CA ASP A 197 -19.46 21.14 4.76
C ASP A 197 -20.07 21.38 3.36
N TYR A 198 -21.37 21.12 3.19
CA TYR A 198 -22.04 21.27 1.90
C TYR A 198 -22.30 22.75 1.55
N PRO A 199 -22.11 23.20 0.28
CA PRO A 199 -21.78 22.39 -0.89
C PRO A 199 -20.29 22.06 -0.95
N PHE A 200 -19.98 20.84 -1.36
CA PHE A 200 -18.59 20.44 -1.61
C PHE A 200 -18.04 21.06 -2.89
N ASP A 201 -16.71 21.03 -3.04
CA ASP A 201 -16.05 21.43 -4.28
C ASP A 201 -16.64 20.77 -5.52
N ARG A 202 -16.48 21.39 -6.68
CA ARG A 202 -17.07 20.87 -7.91
C ARG A 202 -16.24 19.72 -8.50
N ASN A 203 -16.85 18.55 -8.65
CA ASN A 203 -16.29 17.40 -9.35
C ASN A 203 -16.13 17.71 -10.84
N ARG A 204 -15.06 17.21 -11.46
CA ARG A 204 -14.78 17.39 -12.90
C ARG A 204 -15.90 16.88 -13.82
N ASN A 205 -16.66 15.87 -13.36
CA ASN A 205 -17.75 15.23 -14.09
C ASN A 205 -19.13 15.78 -13.70
N ALA A 206 -19.22 16.79 -12.84
CA ALA A 206 -20.49 17.36 -12.43
C ALA A 206 -21.23 18.06 -13.61
N PRO A 207 -22.56 17.90 -13.76
CA PRO A 207 -23.36 18.53 -14.82
C PRO A 207 -23.19 20.04 -14.91
N GLN A 208 -22.93 20.56 -16.10
CA GLN A 208 -22.67 22.00 -16.31
C GLN A 208 -23.91 22.86 -16.02
N PRO A 209 -23.75 24.10 -15.51
CA PRO A 209 -24.85 25.05 -15.36
C PRO A 209 -25.70 25.17 -16.63
N GLY A 210 -27.03 25.13 -16.47
CA GLY A 210 -27.99 25.15 -17.59
C GLY A 210 -28.27 23.81 -18.26
N SER A 211 -27.62 22.72 -17.84
CA SER A 211 -27.99 21.36 -18.27
C SER A 211 -29.16 20.80 -17.43
N GLU A 212 -29.91 19.83 -17.98
CA GLU A 212 -30.95 19.11 -17.23
C GLU A 212 -30.39 18.44 -15.96
N GLY A 213 -29.15 17.95 -16.00
CA GLY A 213 -28.49 17.36 -14.84
C GLY A 213 -28.16 18.39 -13.75
N PHE A 214 -27.95 19.66 -14.10
CA PHE A 214 -27.71 20.73 -13.13
C PHE A 214 -29.00 21.16 -12.43
N ALA A 215 -30.14 21.13 -13.13
CA ALA A 215 -31.45 21.37 -12.52
C ALA A 215 -31.82 20.35 -11.42
N LEU A 216 -31.14 19.19 -11.38
CA LEU A 216 -31.27 18.24 -10.26
C LEU A 216 -30.44 18.65 -9.04
N LEU A 217 -29.36 19.41 -9.21
CA LEU A 217 -28.51 19.90 -8.13
C LEU A 217 -29.05 21.19 -7.50
N ASP A 218 -29.64 22.06 -8.33
CA ASP A 218 -30.41 23.25 -7.93
C ASP A 218 -31.82 22.83 -7.48
N THR A 219 -31.90 22.34 -6.26
CA THR A 219 -33.12 21.79 -5.66
C THR A 219 -34.15 22.85 -5.28
N ASN A 220 -33.71 24.10 -5.10
CA ASN A 220 -34.59 25.21 -4.77
C ASN A 220 -35.06 26.00 -6.02
N GLY A 221 -34.44 25.75 -7.19
CA GLY A 221 -34.79 26.32 -8.49
C GLY A 221 -34.37 27.79 -8.65
N ASP A 222 -33.40 28.28 -7.87
CA ASP A 222 -32.94 29.68 -7.90
C ASP A 222 -31.90 29.96 -9.00
N GLY A 223 -31.50 28.94 -9.76
CA GLY A 223 -30.51 29.01 -10.82
C GLY A 223 -29.07 28.85 -10.33
N THR A 224 -28.86 28.63 -9.03
CA THR A 224 -27.55 28.44 -8.41
C THR A 224 -27.52 27.16 -7.60
N TRP A 225 -26.36 26.53 -7.50
CA TRP A 225 -26.16 25.34 -6.68
C TRP A 225 -25.29 25.73 -5.48
N ASN A 226 -25.88 25.80 -4.29
CA ASN A 226 -25.26 26.32 -3.07
C ASN A 226 -25.72 25.56 -1.80
N GLY A 227 -25.33 26.05 -0.61
CA GLY A 227 -25.63 25.39 0.67
C GLY A 227 -27.11 25.42 1.08
N SER A 228 -27.96 26.12 0.33
CA SER A 228 -29.41 26.13 0.51
C SER A 228 -30.09 24.96 -0.24
N ASP A 229 -29.34 24.22 -1.07
CA ASP A 229 -29.81 23.03 -1.75
C ASP A 229 -29.70 21.78 -0.88
N SER A 230 -30.57 20.80 -1.11
CA SER A 230 -30.47 19.52 -0.41
C SER A 230 -29.20 18.76 -0.85
N ALA A 231 -28.39 18.40 0.14
CA ALA A 231 -27.17 17.61 -0.07
C ALA A 231 -27.45 16.17 -0.50
N TYR A 232 -28.68 15.68 -0.32
CA TYR A 232 -29.01 14.25 -0.42
C TYR A 232 -30.11 13.95 -1.43
N ALA A 233 -31.19 14.75 -1.47
CA ALA A 233 -32.36 14.50 -2.28
C ALA A 233 -32.07 14.26 -3.78
N PRO A 234 -31.12 14.98 -4.43
CA PRO A 234 -30.78 14.75 -5.84
C PRO A 234 -30.33 13.32 -6.17
N TYR A 235 -29.82 12.60 -5.17
CA TYR A 235 -29.19 11.30 -5.34
C TYR A 235 -30.06 10.13 -4.85
N TYR A 236 -31.21 10.39 -4.23
CA TYR A 236 -32.07 9.33 -3.72
C TYR A 236 -32.72 8.55 -4.88
N PRO A 237 -32.45 7.24 -5.03
CA PRO A 237 -32.90 6.47 -6.19
C PRO A 237 -34.34 5.98 -6.08
N GLY A 238 -34.96 6.08 -4.89
CA GLY A 238 -36.36 5.71 -4.63
C GLY A 238 -36.51 4.49 -3.73
N ASP A 239 -37.67 4.40 -3.04
CA ASP A 239 -37.96 3.37 -2.04
C ASP A 239 -37.94 1.93 -2.58
N ASP A 240 -38.26 1.74 -3.87
CA ASP A 240 -38.23 0.43 -4.52
C ASP A 240 -36.81 -0.06 -4.78
N ALA A 241 -35.84 0.86 -4.90
CA ALA A 241 -34.45 0.52 -5.18
C ALA A 241 -33.61 0.37 -3.90
N VAL A 242 -33.95 1.10 -2.84
CA VAL A 242 -33.20 1.16 -1.57
C VAL A 242 -33.79 0.22 -0.53
N ASP A 243 -32.97 -0.68 0.02
CA ASP A 243 -33.38 -1.53 1.14
C ASP A 243 -32.91 -0.93 2.48
N TRP A 244 -31.71 -0.34 2.51
CA TRP A 244 -31.11 0.31 3.68
C TRP A 244 -30.63 1.72 3.35
N VAL A 245 -30.79 2.64 4.30
CA VAL A 245 -30.21 3.99 4.23
C VAL A 245 -28.92 3.99 5.03
N GLY A 246 -27.83 4.43 4.41
CA GLY A 246 -26.53 4.60 5.05
C GLY A 246 -26.15 6.06 5.16
N LEU A 247 -25.20 6.38 6.03
CA LEU A 247 -24.52 7.68 6.04
C LEU A 247 -23.05 7.49 6.43
N SER A 248 -22.15 8.09 5.66
CA SER A 248 -20.74 8.23 6.03
C SER A 248 -20.58 9.51 6.86
N ALA A 249 -20.35 9.37 8.16
CA ALA A 249 -20.16 10.50 9.08
C ALA A 249 -19.00 10.23 10.03
N TYR A 250 -17.97 11.08 9.97
CA TYR A 250 -16.73 10.91 10.71
C TYR A 250 -16.55 12.08 11.68
N HIS A 251 -15.94 11.83 12.84
CA HIS A 251 -15.41 12.92 13.64
C HIS A 251 -14.13 13.43 13.00
N ASP A 252 -14.26 14.54 12.29
CA ASP A 252 -13.22 15.22 11.55
C ASP A 252 -13.53 16.73 11.48
N ASP A 253 -12.77 17.54 12.21
CA ASP A 253 -12.96 19.00 12.30
C ASP A 253 -12.10 19.81 11.32
N THR A 254 -11.46 19.13 10.40
CA THR A 254 -10.48 19.76 9.51
C THR A 254 -11.11 20.23 8.19
N ALA A 255 -12.32 19.77 7.83
CA ALA A 255 -13.06 20.15 6.61
C ALA A 255 -12.22 20.12 5.32
N GLY A 256 -11.44 19.05 5.10
CA GLY A 256 -10.49 18.95 3.98
C GLY A 256 -9.18 19.75 4.14
N GLY A 257 -9.11 20.67 5.11
CA GLY A 257 -7.94 21.50 5.41
C GLY A 257 -6.84 20.82 6.24
N ALA A 258 -6.04 21.65 6.93
CA ALA A 258 -4.90 21.19 7.72
C ALA A 258 -5.32 20.20 8.81
N ALA A 259 -4.50 19.16 9.02
CA ALA A 259 -4.75 18.15 10.04
C ALA A 259 -4.70 18.77 11.45
N VAL A 260 -5.73 18.51 12.25
CA VAL A 260 -5.86 18.97 13.64
C VAL A 260 -6.47 17.86 14.47
N ASN A 261 -5.93 17.63 15.67
CA ASN A 261 -6.44 16.65 16.62
C ASN A 261 -7.37 17.35 17.63
N THR A 262 -8.67 17.15 17.50
CA THR A 262 -9.72 17.70 18.37
C THR A 262 -10.47 16.60 19.11
N VAL A 263 -10.96 16.90 20.31
CA VAL A 263 -11.88 15.99 21.04
C VAL A 263 -13.30 16.26 20.53
N PRO A 264 -14.13 15.22 20.31
CA PRO A 264 -15.50 15.42 19.86
C PRO A 264 -16.34 16.17 20.90
N ARG A 265 -17.17 17.09 20.42
CA ARG A 265 -18.08 17.87 21.27
C ARG A 265 -19.21 16.97 21.77
N ALA A 266 -19.74 17.24 22.96
CA ALA A 266 -20.89 16.47 23.47
C ALA A 266 -22.10 16.65 22.55
N GLY A 267 -22.69 15.53 22.09
CA GLY A 267 -23.86 15.53 21.20
C GLY A 267 -23.53 15.77 19.72
N GLU A 268 -22.24 15.77 19.35
CA GLU A 268 -21.79 16.06 17.99
C GLU A 268 -22.41 15.09 16.97
N LEU A 269 -22.42 13.78 17.23
CA LEU A 269 -23.01 12.82 16.31
C LEU A 269 -24.53 13.02 16.15
N GLN A 270 -25.24 13.32 17.24
CA GLN A 270 -26.68 13.59 17.18
C GLN A 270 -26.97 14.82 16.31
N GLU A 271 -26.21 15.90 16.48
CA GLU A 271 -26.28 17.11 15.65
C GLU A 271 -25.99 16.78 14.17
N MET A 272 -24.97 15.95 13.91
CA MET A 272 -24.64 15.50 12.56
C MET A 272 -25.80 14.78 11.89
N LEU A 273 -26.49 13.90 12.60
CA LEU A 273 -27.59 13.10 12.04
C LEU A 273 -28.91 13.87 11.87
N THR A 274 -29.09 14.98 12.58
CA THR A 274 -30.39 15.67 12.69
C THR A 274 -30.41 17.10 12.15
N ALA A 275 -29.25 17.73 11.90
CA ALA A 275 -29.19 19.13 11.51
C ALA A 275 -28.14 19.50 10.44
N SER A 276 -27.16 18.63 10.16
CA SER A 276 -26.07 18.96 9.24
C SER A 276 -26.53 19.07 7.78
N GLY A 277 -26.00 20.08 7.07
CA GLY A 277 -26.42 20.39 5.70
C GLY A 277 -27.83 21.01 5.63
N GLY A 278 -28.34 21.55 6.75
CA GLY A 278 -29.67 22.15 6.81
C GLY A 278 -30.82 21.14 6.79
N GLU A 279 -30.54 19.84 6.94
CA GLU A 279 -31.51 18.76 6.78
C GLU A 279 -31.41 17.74 7.93
N ASN A 280 -32.56 17.27 8.43
CA ASN A 280 -32.61 16.13 9.35
C ASN A 280 -32.51 14.82 8.56
N PHE A 281 -31.29 14.37 8.30
CA PHE A 281 -31.04 13.18 7.49
C PHE A 281 -31.71 11.93 8.08
N TYR A 282 -31.54 11.69 9.37
CA TYR A 282 -32.08 10.49 10.01
C TYR A 282 -33.61 10.47 9.99
N GLY A 283 -34.25 11.59 10.38
CA GLY A 283 -35.70 11.71 10.37
C GLY A 283 -36.29 11.63 8.96
N THR A 284 -35.62 12.22 7.97
CA THR A 284 -36.10 12.23 6.58
C THR A 284 -35.94 10.85 5.94
N TYR A 285 -34.72 10.30 5.91
CA TYR A 285 -34.41 9.09 5.13
C TYR A 285 -34.56 7.78 5.89
N ALA A 286 -34.21 7.70 7.18
CA ALA A 286 -34.37 6.47 7.95
C ALA A 286 -35.81 6.32 8.48
N GLU A 287 -36.31 7.34 9.18
CA GLU A 287 -37.66 7.27 9.78
C GLU A 287 -38.77 7.48 8.75
N GLY A 288 -38.66 8.55 7.94
CA GLY A 288 -39.67 8.93 6.95
C GLY A 288 -39.94 7.84 5.91
N HIS A 289 -38.87 7.29 5.32
CA HIS A 289 -38.95 6.16 4.38
C HIS A 289 -39.01 4.79 5.07
N ARG A 290 -38.98 4.75 6.41
CA ARG A 290 -39.06 3.54 7.24
C ARG A 290 -37.99 2.50 6.93
N LYS A 291 -36.79 2.93 6.57
CA LYS A 291 -35.65 2.06 6.21
C LYS A 291 -34.73 1.83 7.43
N PRO A 292 -34.01 0.70 7.50
CA PRO A 292 -32.95 0.51 8.47
C PRO A 292 -31.79 1.46 8.20
N PHE A 293 -31.15 1.94 9.27
CA PHE A 293 -30.05 2.89 9.17
C PHE A 293 -28.68 2.24 9.42
N LEU A 294 -27.73 2.48 8.53
CA LEU A 294 -26.33 2.08 8.65
C LEU A 294 -25.44 3.34 8.80
N LEU A 295 -24.76 3.47 9.93
CA LEU A 295 -23.76 4.50 10.13
C LEU A 295 -22.37 3.94 9.79
N GLN A 296 -21.68 4.49 8.80
CA GLN A 296 -20.24 4.27 8.63
C GLN A 296 -19.48 5.44 9.26
N THR A 297 -18.59 5.15 10.21
CA THR A 297 -17.93 6.20 11.00
C THR A 297 -16.53 5.81 11.45
N SER A 298 -15.73 6.81 11.79
CA SER A 298 -14.51 6.70 12.59
C SER A 298 -14.15 8.09 13.13
N ALA A 299 -13.07 8.19 13.89
CA ALA A 299 -12.54 9.44 14.44
C ALA A 299 -11.15 9.75 13.91
N PHE A 300 -10.92 10.98 13.49
CA PHE A 300 -9.65 11.45 12.96
C PHE A 300 -8.59 11.49 14.07
N TYR A 301 -7.39 11.01 13.78
CA TYR A 301 -6.20 11.29 14.60
C TYR A 301 -4.95 11.30 13.73
N SER A 302 -4.09 12.30 13.88
CA SER A 302 -2.80 12.34 13.20
C SER A 302 -1.64 12.47 14.20
N PRO A 303 -0.66 11.56 14.21
CA PRO A 303 0.48 11.65 15.13
C PRO A 303 1.49 12.73 14.74
N SER A 304 1.42 13.26 13.51
CA SER A 304 2.31 14.35 13.07
C SER A 304 1.77 15.74 13.42
N THR A 305 0.60 15.82 14.04
CA THR A 305 -0.05 17.07 14.42
C THR A 305 -0.19 17.18 15.94
N GLY A 306 0.07 18.36 16.49
CA GLY A 306 -0.22 18.65 17.90
C GLY A 306 -1.73 18.74 18.15
N GLY A 307 -2.14 18.59 19.41
CA GLY A 307 -3.54 18.69 19.81
C GLY A 307 -3.91 17.64 20.86
N ALA A 308 -5.17 17.22 20.85
CA ALA A 308 -5.69 16.24 21.81
C ALA A 308 -5.01 14.85 21.67
N PRO A 309 -4.83 14.11 22.77
CA PRO A 309 -4.35 12.72 22.75
C PRO A 309 -5.29 11.79 21.97
N GLU A 310 -4.75 10.81 21.24
CA GLU A 310 -5.54 9.84 20.46
C GLU A 310 -6.61 9.15 21.30
N VAL A 311 -6.26 8.76 22.54
CA VAL A 311 -7.18 8.06 23.45
C VAL A 311 -8.44 8.88 23.74
N ASP A 312 -8.30 10.18 24.02
CA ASP A 312 -9.42 11.06 24.36
C ASP A 312 -10.36 11.24 23.17
N ILE A 313 -9.79 11.36 21.96
CA ILE A 313 -10.56 11.51 20.73
C ILE A 313 -11.32 10.23 20.41
N LYS A 314 -10.62 9.08 20.39
CA LYS A 314 -11.18 7.79 19.98
C LYS A 314 -12.23 7.31 20.97
N THR A 315 -11.93 7.37 22.26
CA THR A 315 -12.87 6.93 23.30
C THR A 315 -14.07 7.88 23.41
N GLY A 316 -13.84 9.20 23.33
CA GLY A 316 -14.92 10.18 23.33
C GLY A 316 -15.87 10.04 22.14
N TRP A 317 -15.35 9.76 20.94
CA TRP A 317 -16.20 9.53 19.77
C TRP A 317 -16.93 8.20 19.86
N TRP A 318 -16.20 7.14 20.25
CA TRP A 318 -16.77 5.81 20.41
C TRP A 318 -17.94 5.79 21.41
N ASP A 319 -17.80 6.50 22.53
CA ASP A 319 -18.85 6.61 23.53
C ASP A 319 -20.12 7.28 22.97
N GLN A 320 -19.95 8.35 22.19
CA GLN A 320 -21.06 9.02 21.52
C GLN A 320 -21.72 8.16 20.45
N VAL A 321 -20.94 7.43 19.66
CA VAL A 321 -21.43 6.49 18.64
C VAL A 321 -22.30 5.42 19.29
N VAL A 322 -21.78 4.73 20.31
CA VAL A 322 -22.51 3.67 21.02
C VAL A 322 -23.74 4.23 21.71
N ALA A 323 -23.63 5.39 22.38
CA ALA A 323 -24.77 6.01 23.08
C ALA A 323 -25.89 6.43 22.12
N THR A 324 -25.53 7.07 21.00
CA THR A 324 -26.50 7.55 20.00
C THR A 324 -27.16 6.37 19.29
N ALA A 325 -26.38 5.41 18.77
CA ALA A 325 -26.88 4.28 17.99
C ALA A 325 -27.80 3.33 18.78
N THR A 326 -27.68 3.32 20.11
CA THR A 326 -28.49 2.47 21.00
C THR A 326 -29.61 3.23 21.71
N SER A 327 -29.80 4.51 21.40
CA SER A 327 -30.83 5.35 22.02
C SER A 327 -32.22 5.08 21.41
N PRO A 328 -33.31 5.37 22.13
CA PRO A 328 -34.66 5.27 21.60
C PRO A 328 -34.93 6.20 20.40
N GLU A 329 -34.28 7.38 20.36
CA GLU A 329 -34.41 8.35 19.26
C GLU A 329 -33.85 7.78 17.95
N PHE A 330 -32.79 6.97 18.03
CA PHE A 330 -32.15 6.35 16.87
C PHE A 330 -32.44 4.85 16.77
N ALA A 331 -33.64 4.41 17.16
CA ALA A 331 -34.01 3.00 17.27
C ALA A 331 -34.00 2.20 15.94
N ARG A 332 -33.99 2.88 14.78
CA ARG A 332 -33.81 2.25 13.45
C ARG A 332 -32.35 2.07 13.05
N THR A 333 -31.39 2.49 13.88
CA THR A 333 -29.98 2.17 13.66
C THR A 333 -29.81 0.67 13.74
N ALA A 334 -29.49 0.08 12.61
CA ALA A 334 -29.38 -1.35 12.42
C ALA A 334 -27.91 -1.80 12.32
N ALA A 335 -27.01 -0.93 11.87
CA ALA A 335 -25.57 -1.21 11.91
C ALA A 335 -24.74 0.05 12.16
N VAL A 336 -23.67 -0.12 12.93
CA VAL A 336 -22.59 0.86 13.05
C VAL A 336 -21.33 0.20 12.55
N VAL A 337 -20.82 0.65 11.42
CA VAL A 337 -19.63 0.12 10.76
C VAL A 337 -18.46 1.05 11.05
N TRP A 338 -17.53 0.60 11.88
CA TRP A 338 -16.29 1.34 12.13
C TRP A 338 -15.33 1.20 10.95
N ASP A 339 -14.81 2.32 10.48
CA ASP A 339 -13.78 2.37 9.44
C ASP A 339 -12.39 2.16 10.09
N GLU A 340 -11.95 0.90 10.16
CA GLU A 340 -10.69 0.47 10.77
C GLU A 340 -9.57 0.48 9.71
N ARG A 341 -9.30 1.67 9.19
CA ARG A 341 -8.27 1.90 8.17
C ARG A 341 -7.39 3.07 8.55
N THR A 342 -6.53 3.47 7.64
CA THR A 342 -5.65 4.63 7.82
C THR A 342 -5.72 5.51 6.56
N SER A 343 -5.88 6.84 6.67
CA SER A 343 -5.86 7.78 5.51
C SER A 343 -4.86 8.97 5.67
N THR A 344 -4.42 9.65 4.61
CA THR A 344 -3.51 10.83 4.65
C THR A 344 -4.25 11.86 3.85
N ARG A 345 -4.04 13.12 4.20
CA ARG A 345 -4.46 14.24 3.36
C ARG A 345 -3.34 14.77 2.47
N ASP A 346 -3.80 15.43 1.40
CA ASP A 346 -3.23 15.98 0.15
C ASP A 346 -1.78 16.50 0.09
N THR A 347 -1.00 16.43 1.16
CA THR A 347 0.42 16.83 1.14
C THR A 347 1.38 15.74 1.59
N GLY A 348 0.88 14.56 2.01
CA GLY A 348 1.74 13.50 2.56
C GLY A 348 2.36 13.84 3.92
N VAL A 349 2.04 15.00 4.50
CA VAL A 349 2.60 15.50 5.77
C VAL A 349 1.87 14.94 6.99
N ALA A 350 0.60 14.55 6.86
CA ALA A 350 -0.22 14.05 7.96
C ALA A 350 -0.79 12.65 7.72
N SER A 351 -0.21 11.65 8.41
CA SER A 351 -0.79 10.31 8.55
C SER A 351 -2.00 10.38 9.45
N ILE A 352 -3.14 9.84 9.04
CA ILE A 352 -4.37 9.77 9.82
C ILE A 352 -4.61 8.30 10.19
N SER A 353 -4.71 8.06 11.49
CA SER A 353 -5.14 6.80 12.10
C SER A 353 -6.64 6.88 12.32
N TRP A 354 -7.41 6.01 11.66
CA TRP A 354 -8.83 5.78 11.96
C TRP A 354 -9.00 4.58 12.91
N LEU A 355 -7.90 3.95 13.32
CA LEU A 355 -7.89 2.71 14.09
C LEU A 355 -8.50 2.90 15.49
N LEU A 356 -9.44 2.04 15.85
CA LEU A 356 -9.96 1.85 17.21
C LEU A 356 -9.10 0.84 17.97
N THR A 357 -8.52 -0.14 17.26
CA THR A 357 -7.75 -1.24 17.84
C THR A 357 -6.23 -1.08 17.68
N GLY A 358 -5.78 0.06 17.18
CA GLY A 358 -4.35 0.36 16.97
C GLY A 358 -3.54 0.49 18.27
N SER A 359 -4.20 0.85 19.38
CA SER A 359 -3.62 0.92 20.71
C SER A 359 -4.31 -0.05 21.67
N PRO A 360 -3.57 -0.84 22.48
CA PRO A 360 -4.16 -1.73 23.48
C PRO A 360 -5.05 -1.01 24.50
N GLU A 361 -4.72 0.24 24.84
CA GLU A 361 -5.49 1.05 25.79
C GLU A 361 -6.85 1.45 25.20
N ILE A 362 -6.86 1.94 23.95
CA ILE A 362 -8.07 2.33 23.23
C ILE A 362 -8.94 1.11 22.94
N ALA A 363 -8.33 0.01 22.50
CA ALA A 363 -9.02 -1.25 22.25
C ALA A 363 -9.72 -1.78 23.50
N LYS A 364 -9.06 -1.71 24.66
CA LYS A 364 -9.64 -2.09 25.95
C LYS A 364 -10.83 -1.20 26.32
N ALA A 365 -10.69 0.12 26.22
CA ALA A 365 -11.78 1.05 26.50
C ALA A 365 -12.99 0.82 25.58
N ALA A 366 -12.74 0.61 24.29
CA ALA A 366 -13.78 0.30 23.32
C ALA A 366 -14.51 -1.03 23.65
N ALA A 367 -13.75 -2.06 24.04
CA ALA A 367 -14.29 -3.36 24.44
C ALA A 367 -15.16 -3.27 25.70
N ASP A 368 -14.72 -2.51 26.70
CA ASP A 368 -15.46 -2.33 27.95
C ASP A 368 -16.75 -1.53 27.71
N ARG A 369 -16.72 -0.51 26.83
CA ARG A 369 -17.92 0.21 26.39
C ARG A 369 -18.90 -0.68 25.63
N LEU A 370 -18.41 -1.54 24.73
CA LEU A 370 -19.24 -2.50 23.99
C LEU A 370 -19.98 -3.46 24.92
N LYS A 371 -19.27 -4.04 25.90
CA LYS A 371 -19.87 -4.94 26.91
C LYS A 371 -20.97 -4.28 27.75
N ALA A 372 -20.88 -2.97 27.93
CA ALA A 372 -21.87 -2.17 28.66
C ALA A 372 -23.01 -1.64 27.77
N SER A 373 -23.13 -2.12 26.53
CA SER A 373 -24.12 -1.64 25.56
C SER A 373 -24.96 -2.78 24.98
N PRO A 374 -26.16 -2.50 24.43
CA PRO A 374 -26.97 -3.48 23.73
C PRO A 374 -26.50 -3.76 22.28
N MET A 375 -25.35 -3.22 21.85
CA MET A 375 -24.81 -3.51 20.52
C MET A 375 -24.55 -5.01 20.32
N VAL A 376 -24.87 -5.51 19.14
CA VAL A 376 -24.73 -6.92 18.80
C VAL A 376 -23.38 -7.18 18.14
N THR A 377 -22.60 -8.07 18.75
CA THR A 377 -21.35 -8.60 18.22
C THR A 377 -21.54 -10.06 17.77
N GLY A 378 -20.65 -10.55 16.91
CA GLY A 378 -20.69 -11.89 16.35
C GLY A 378 -20.29 -13.01 17.33
N PRO A 379 -20.54 -14.27 16.95
CA PRO A 379 -21.13 -14.71 15.67
C PRO A 379 -22.65 -14.47 15.60
N VAL A 380 -23.13 -13.91 14.49
CA VAL A 380 -24.56 -13.69 14.19
C VAL A 380 -25.11 -14.71 13.17
N THR A 381 -24.24 -15.55 12.61
CA THR A 381 -24.54 -16.68 11.74
C THR A 381 -23.68 -17.89 12.11
N ASP A 382 -24.01 -19.06 11.56
CA ASP A 382 -23.20 -20.27 11.73
C ASP A 382 -21.76 -20.03 11.27
N ALA A 383 -20.81 -20.10 12.20
CA ALA A 383 -19.40 -19.99 11.88
C ALA A 383 -18.93 -21.18 11.03
N ALA A 384 -18.28 -20.88 9.90
CA ALA A 384 -17.69 -21.90 9.05
C ALA A 384 -16.39 -22.46 9.68
N PRO A 385 -16.18 -23.79 9.71
CA PRO A 385 -14.95 -24.38 10.20
C PRO A 385 -13.84 -24.22 9.16
N THR A 386 -13.20 -23.05 9.10
CA THR A 386 -12.07 -22.82 8.19
C THR A 386 -11.02 -21.91 8.80
N THR A 387 -9.76 -22.34 8.75
CA THR A 387 -8.60 -21.44 8.86
C THR A 387 -8.30 -20.96 7.45
N TYR A 388 -8.62 -19.70 7.13
CA TYR A 388 -8.19 -19.12 5.85
C TYR A 388 -6.66 -19.22 5.75
N VAL A 389 -6.17 -19.92 4.74
CA VAL A 389 -4.75 -19.92 4.34
C VAL A 389 -4.71 -19.34 2.93
N ARG A 390 -4.20 -18.11 2.80
CA ARG A 390 -3.99 -17.46 1.51
C ARG A 390 -3.20 -18.41 0.59
N ALA A 391 -3.68 -18.63 -0.64
CA ALA A 391 -3.20 -19.69 -1.54
C ALA A 391 -1.67 -19.68 -1.81
N ASN A 392 -1.02 -18.51 -1.71
CA ASN A 392 0.42 -18.35 -1.92
C ASN A 392 1.25 -18.31 -0.63
N THR A 393 0.66 -18.68 0.51
CA THR A 393 1.34 -18.66 1.81
C THR A 393 1.75 -20.07 2.21
N LEU A 394 3.06 -20.30 2.32
CA LEU A 394 3.62 -21.48 2.93
C LEU A 394 3.76 -21.25 4.44
N SER A 395 3.18 -22.14 5.25
CA SER A 395 3.24 -22.10 6.71
C SER A 395 3.78 -23.40 7.31
N GLY A 396 4.23 -23.35 8.57
CA GLY A 396 4.65 -24.55 9.30
C GLY A 396 5.86 -25.24 8.64
N PRO A 397 5.88 -26.59 8.58
CA PRO A 397 7.03 -27.34 8.05
C PRO A 397 7.42 -26.93 6.62
N ALA A 398 6.45 -26.59 5.77
CA ALA A 398 6.71 -26.21 4.38
C ALA A 398 7.59 -24.94 4.29
N ALA A 399 7.31 -23.91 5.09
CA ALA A 399 8.13 -22.70 5.12
C ALA A 399 9.58 -23.00 5.55
N TRP A 400 9.76 -23.89 6.53
CA TRP A 400 11.09 -24.28 7.01
C TRP A 400 11.87 -25.17 6.03
N THR A 401 11.19 -25.92 5.15
CA THR A 401 11.89 -26.63 4.07
C THR A 401 12.54 -25.68 3.06
N VAL A 402 11.92 -24.52 2.79
CA VAL A 402 12.52 -23.46 1.95
C VAL A 402 13.75 -22.88 2.65
N ALA A 403 13.69 -22.67 3.96
CA ALA A 403 14.85 -22.23 4.76
C ALA A 403 16.05 -23.19 4.63
N ALA A 404 15.78 -24.49 4.78
CA ALA A 404 16.79 -25.53 4.65
C ALA A 404 17.39 -25.56 3.23
N ALA A 405 16.55 -25.45 2.20
CA ALA A 405 17.01 -25.38 0.81
C ALA A 405 17.89 -24.14 0.55
N MET A 406 17.52 -22.96 1.06
CA MET A 406 18.33 -21.75 0.95
C MET A 406 19.67 -21.87 1.67
N ALA A 407 19.70 -22.49 2.86
CA ALA A 407 20.93 -22.75 3.58
C ALA A 407 21.87 -23.71 2.80
N ILE A 408 21.31 -24.78 2.22
CA ILE A 408 22.06 -25.70 1.35
C ILE A 408 22.63 -24.95 0.13
N LEU A 409 21.82 -24.11 -0.52
CA LEU A 409 22.23 -23.31 -1.67
C LEU A 409 23.37 -22.34 -1.29
N LEU A 410 23.27 -21.65 -0.15
CA LEU A 410 24.31 -20.78 0.37
C LEU A 410 25.63 -21.53 0.57
N VAL A 411 25.58 -22.70 1.20
CA VAL A 411 26.77 -23.55 1.42
C VAL A 411 27.36 -23.99 0.07
N ALA A 412 26.52 -24.44 -0.87
CA ALA A 412 26.96 -24.83 -2.21
C ALA A 412 27.65 -23.67 -2.95
N LEU A 413 27.06 -22.47 -2.94
CA LEU A 413 27.60 -21.25 -3.56
C LEU A 413 29.00 -20.88 -3.03
N TRP A 414 29.28 -21.17 -1.76
CA TRP A 414 30.60 -20.93 -1.16
C TRP A 414 31.62 -22.05 -1.44
N GLN A 415 31.17 -23.30 -1.56
CA GLN A 415 32.05 -24.45 -1.74
C GLN A 415 32.47 -24.65 -3.20
N VAL A 416 31.61 -24.31 -4.17
CA VAL A 416 31.88 -24.48 -5.61
C VAL A 416 33.19 -23.82 -6.07
N PRO A 417 33.45 -22.52 -5.79
CA PRO A 417 34.68 -21.86 -6.24
C PRO A 417 35.94 -22.33 -5.49
N ARG A 418 35.76 -22.92 -4.30
CA ARG A 418 36.85 -23.42 -3.45
C ARG A 418 37.28 -24.85 -3.79
N ARG A 419 36.34 -25.69 -4.21
CA ARG A 419 36.58 -27.12 -4.46
C ARG A 419 36.75 -27.46 -5.94
N ILE A 420 36.22 -26.64 -6.85
CA ILE A 420 36.28 -26.90 -8.29
C ILE A 420 37.31 -25.96 -8.91
N THR A 421 38.49 -26.49 -9.27
CA THR A 421 39.58 -25.71 -9.87
C THR A 421 39.17 -25.01 -11.16
N ALA A 422 38.21 -25.57 -11.92
CA ALA A 422 37.64 -24.92 -13.10
C ALA A 422 36.81 -23.65 -12.78
N ALA A 423 36.27 -23.54 -11.56
CA ALA A 423 35.48 -22.38 -11.13
C ALA A 423 36.38 -21.18 -10.73
N THR A 424 37.67 -21.38 -10.43
CA THR A 424 38.60 -20.25 -10.24
C THR A 424 38.80 -19.46 -11.53
N ALA A 425 38.67 -20.12 -12.69
CA ALA A 425 38.67 -19.48 -13.99
C ALA A 425 37.45 -18.57 -14.22
N TRP A 426 36.39 -18.67 -13.41
CA TRP A 426 35.22 -17.78 -13.47
C TRP A 426 35.39 -16.45 -12.76
N SER A 427 36.45 -16.32 -11.97
CA SER A 427 36.72 -15.14 -11.16
C SER A 427 36.88 -13.87 -12.00
N TYR A 428 36.62 -12.73 -11.36
CA TYR A 428 36.79 -11.43 -11.96
C TYR A 428 38.27 -11.14 -12.25
N GLN A 429 38.61 -11.01 -13.53
CA GLN A 429 39.96 -10.67 -14.00
C GLN A 429 39.88 -9.55 -15.04
N ASP A 430 39.44 -8.37 -14.61
CA ASP A 430 39.46 -7.17 -15.46
C ASP A 430 40.63 -6.26 -15.04
N PRO A 431 41.64 -6.06 -15.90
CA PRO A 431 42.78 -5.17 -15.63
C PRO A 431 42.45 -3.68 -15.84
N SER A 432 41.24 -3.33 -16.29
CA SER A 432 40.88 -1.94 -16.55
C SER A 432 40.71 -1.10 -15.28
N THR A 433 40.88 0.21 -15.41
CA THR A 433 40.69 1.17 -14.31
C THR A 433 39.23 1.32 -13.88
N ARG A 434 38.28 0.86 -14.69
CA ARG A 434 36.83 0.90 -14.45
C ARG A 434 36.33 -0.49 -14.04
N ASP A 435 35.63 -0.57 -12.91
CA ASP A 435 35.11 -1.85 -12.43
C ASP A 435 33.76 -2.18 -13.06
N SER A 436 33.75 -3.16 -13.98
CA SER A 436 32.56 -3.61 -14.68
C SER A 436 31.51 -4.23 -13.75
N ARG A 437 31.87 -4.70 -12.54
CA ARG A 437 30.91 -5.19 -11.54
C ARG A 437 30.03 -4.06 -11.00
N VAL A 438 30.61 -2.87 -10.82
CA VAL A 438 29.87 -1.69 -10.36
C VAL A 438 28.87 -1.26 -11.44
N ASP A 439 29.27 -1.27 -12.71
CA ASP A 439 28.34 -1.01 -13.81
C ASP A 439 27.21 -2.06 -13.85
N LEU A 440 27.51 -3.35 -13.66
CA LEU A 440 26.47 -4.40 -13.64
C LEU A 440 25.47 -4.22 -12.50
N LEU A 441 25.94 -3.94 -11.28
CA LEU A 441 25.07 -3.70 -10.11
C LEU A 441 24.22 -2.43 -10.28
N ARG A 442 24.79 -1.37 -10.87
CA ARG A 442 24.03 -0.17 -11.24
C ARG A 442 22.97 -0.46 -12.30
N GLY A 443 23.28 -1.30 -13.29
CA GLY A 443 22.36 -1.81 -14.29
C GLY A 443 21.19 -2.57 -13.68
N MET A 444 21.48 -3.44 -12.70
CA MET A 444 20.45 -4.17 -11.95
C MET A 444 19.57 -3.21 -11.13
N ALA A 445 20.18 -2.26 -10.41
CA ALA A 445 19.45 -1.27 -9.63
C ALA A 445 18.49 -0.42 -10.50
N ILE A 446 18.93 0.04 -11.69
CA ILE A 446 18.05 0.81 -12.58
C ILE A 446 16.92 -0.05 -13.17
N VAL A 447 17.15 -1.33 -13.45
CA VAL A 447 16.08 -2.25 -13.88
C VAL A 447 15.05 -2.41 -12.76
N PHE A 448 15.47 -2.57 -11.50
CA PHE A 448 14.54 -2.65 -10.37
C PHE A 448 13.71 -1.37 -10.24
N VAL A 449 14.34 -0.20 -10.40
CA VAL A 449 13.64 1.10 -10.40
C VAL A 449 12.60 1.15 -11.52
N VAL A 450 12.95 0.78 -12.76
CA VAL A 450 12.00 0.78 -13.90
C VAL A 450 10.84 -0.16 -13.65
N VAL A 451 11.10 -1.38 -13.15
CA VAL A 451 10.04 -2.35 -12.89
C VAL A 451 9.07 -1.83 -11.83
N ASN A 452 9.61 -1.32 -10.72
CA ASN A 452 8.81 -0.84 -9.60
C ASN A 452 8.07 0.47 -9.93
N HIS A 453 8.61 1.34 -10.80
CA HIS A 453 7.93 2.57 -11.22
C HIS A 453 6.78 2.36 -12.20
N LEU A 454 6.79 1.28 -12.98
CA LEU A 454 5.68 0.94 -13.87
C LEU A 454 4.48 0.35 -13.11
N GLY A 455 4.72 -0.32 -11.97
CA GLY A 455 3.66 -0.77 -11.06
C GLY A 455 2.65 -1.77 -11.65
N MET A 456 2.97 -2.45 -12.75
CA MET A 456 2.08 -3.43 -13.37
C MET A 456 2.33 -4.83 -12.82
N ALA A 457 1.28 -5.56 -12.45
CA ALA A 457 1.38 -6.95 -12.02
C ALA A 457 2.04 -7.81 -13.11
N SER A 458 3.23 -8.38 -12.82
CA SER A 458 4.02 -9.14 -13.78
C SER A 458 4.96 -10.15 -13.11
N LEU A 459 5.54 -11.06 -13.89
CA LEU A 459 6.60 -11.97 -13.42
C LEU A 459 7.89 -11.23 -13.05
N PHE A 460 8.12 -10.03 -13.60
CA PHE A 460 9.29 -9.23 -13.22
C PHE A 460 9.17 -8.69 -11.80
N GLN A 461 7.96 -8.34 -11.36
CA GLN A 461 7.74 -7.77 -10.03
C GLN A 461 8.08 -8.77 -8.90
N LEU A 462 7.93 -10.08 -9.16
CA LEU A 462 8.36 -11.17 -8.27
C LEU A 462 9.87 -11.13 -7.95
N LEU A 463 10.66 -10.42 -8.76
CA LEU A 463 12.13 -10.40 -8.67
C LEU A 463 12.70 -9.04 -8.22
N THR A 464 11.91 -7.97 -8.13
CA THR A 464 12.43 -6.59 -8.00
C THR A 464 11.99 -5.82 -6.75
N GLN A 465 10.99 -6.29 -6.01
CA GLN A 465 10.51 -5.63 -4.78
C GLN A 465 10.78 -6.49 -3.56
N GLU A 466 11.78 -6.09 -2.75
CA GLU A 466 12.24 -6.77 -1.53
C GLU A 466 12.53 -8.28 -1.64
N ALA A 467 12.56 -8.82 -2.86
CA ALA A 467 12.78 -10.23 -3.15
C ALA A 467 14.18 -10.71 -2.75
N VAL A 468 15.15 -9.80 -2.66
CA VAL A 468 16.54 -10.08 -2.27
C VAL A 468 16.89 -9.51 -0.88
N GLY A 469 15.86 -9.20 -0.08
CA GLY A 469 15.95 -8.56 1.25
C GLY A 469 15.15 -7.27 1.32
N PHE A 470 14.97 -6.71 2.51
CA PHE A 470 14.41 -5.38 2.80
C PHE A 470 15.23 -4.22 2.20
N VAL A 471 15.38 -4.18 0.87
CA VAL A 471 16.17 -3.23 0.10
C VAL A 471 15.42 -2.97 -1.22
N SER A 472 15.35 -1.71 -1.63
CA SER A 472 14.81 -1.32 -2.94
C SER A 472 15.92 -0.93 -3.92
N GLY A 473 15.54 -0.76 -5.20
CA GLY A 473 16.45 -0.23 -6.22
C GLY A 473 16.99 1.16 -5.88
N ALA A 474 16.25 1.99 -5.12
CA ALA A 474 16.64 3.34 -4.78
C ALA A 474 17.85 3.39 -3.82
N GLU A 475 17.88 2.57 -2.75
CA GLU A 475 19.02 2.56 -1.83
C GLU A 475 20.31 2.16 -2.55
N LEU A 476 20.24 1.13 -3.41
CA LEU A 476 21.37 0.70 -4.23
C LEU A 476 21.80 1.80 -5.20
N PHE A 477 20.85 2.48 -5.83
CA PHE A 477 21.13 3.56 -6.78
C PHE A 477 21.86 4.74 -6.12
N VAL A 478 21.42 5.17 -4.93
CA VAL A 478 22.04 6.24 -4.13
C VAL A 478 23.44 5.85 -3.67
N LEU A 479 23.60 4.66 -3.11
CA LEU A 479 24.89 4.16 -2.64
C LEU A 479 25.91 4.03 -3.78
N PHE A 480 25.54 3.41 -4.90
CA PHE A 480 26.48 3.23 -6.02
C PHE A 480 26.83 4.56 -6.70
N SER A 481 25.93 5.54 -6.68
CA SER A 481 26.23 6.88 -7.18
C SER A 481 27.31 7.55 -6.34
N GLY A 482 27.23 7.47 -5.02
CA GLY A 482 28.29 7.91 -4.11
C GLY A 482 29.61 7.17 -4.38
N LEU A 483 29.54 5.84 -4.50
CA LEU A 483 30.72 4.99 -4.78
C LEU A 483 31.44 5.37 -6.06
N VAL A 484 30.71 5.66 -7.14
CA VAL A 484 31.30 6.13 -8.40
C VAL A 484 31.94 7.51 -8.24
N VAL A 485 31.30 8.43 -7.51
CA VAL A 485 31.87 9.76 -7.21
C VAL A 485 33.19 9.63 -6.45
N GLY A 486 33.22 8.82 -5.39
CA GLY A 486 34.42 8.55 -4.61
C GLY A 486 35.56 7.91 -5.42
N MET A 487 35.23 6.94 -6.28
CA MET A 487 36.21 6.27 -7.15
C MET A 487 36.78 7.19 -8.23
N VAL A 488 35.94 7.99 -8.88
CA VAL A 488 36.34 8.78 -10.07
C VAL A 488 36.97 10.12 -9.68
N TYR A 489 36.42 10.79 -8.67
CA TYR A 489 36.88 12.12 -8.26
C TYR A 489 37.85 12.09 -7.08
N GLY A 490 37.94 10.98 -6.33
CA GLY A 490 38.90 10.83 -5.23
C GLY A 490 40.35 11.10 -5.63
N PRO A 491 40.89 10.38 -6.64
CA PRO A 491 42.26 10.64 -7.12
C PRO A 491 42.43 12.07 -7.66
N LYS A 492 41.45 12.55 -8.44
CA LYS A 492 41.49 13.87 -9.09
C LYS A 492 41.45 15.03 -8.09
N ALA A 493 40.75 14.86 -6.97
CA ALA A 493 40.64 15.89 -5.93
C ALA A 493 41.98 16.15 -5.22
N LYS A 494 42.93 15.21 -5.28
CA LYS A 494 44.30 15.41 -4.78
C LYS A 494 45.17 16.23 -5.72
N GLU A 495 44.89 16.16 -7.02
CA GLU A 495 45.66 16.82 -8.08
C GLU A 495 45.12 18.23 -8.34
N ASP A 496 43.80 18.36 -8.52
CA ASP A 496 43.14 19.62 -8.87
C ASP A 496 41.73 19.67 -8.25
N PHE A 497 41.66 20.25 -7.05
CA PHE A 497 40.41 20.39 -6.31
C PHE A 497 39.42 21.32 -7.03
N GLY A 498 39.90 22.41 -7.66
CA GLY A 498 39.05 23.37 -8.35
C GLY A 498 38.31 22.73 -9.52
N ARG A 499 38.98 21.87 -10.28
CA ARG A 499 38.36 21.09 -11.36
C ARG A 499 37.31 20.11 -10.85
N VAL A 500 37.49 19.49 -9.68
CA VAL A 500 36.48 18.61 -9.10
C VAL A 500 35.23 19.40 -8.70
N VAL A 501 35.39 20.60 -8.12
CA VAL A 501 34.27 21.50 -7.82
C VAL A 501 33.54 21.89 -9.11
N ASP A 502 34.24 22.31 -10.16
CA ASP A 502 33.61 22.68 -11.44
C ASP A 502 32.84 21.51 -12.08
N LEU A 503 33.44 20.31 -12.14
CA LEU A 503 32.80 19.13 -12.74
C LEU A 503 31.56 18.67 -11.95
N THR A 504 31.61 18.70 -10.62
CA THR A 504 30.49 18.30 -9.77
C THR A 504 29.37 19.32 -9.79
N SER A 505 29.68 20.62 -9.72
CA SER A 505 28.70 21.71 -9.81
C SER A 505 28.01 21.78 -11.17
N ARG A 506 28.75 21.66 -12.28
CA ARG A 506 28.16 21.58 -13.63
C ARG A 506 27.22 20.39 -13.76
N ARG A 507 27.61 19.24 -13.19
CA ARG A 507 26.77 18.05 -13.19
C ARG A 507 25.51 18.27 -12.37
N ALA A 508 25.62 18.83 -11.16
CA ALA A 508 24.47 19.16 -10.31
C ALA A 508 23.50 20.12 -11.02
N GLY A 509 24.02 21.18 -11.66
CA GLY A 509 23.21 22.12 -12.44
C GLY A 509 22.49 21.46 -13.61
N LYS A 510 23.16 20.56 -14.35
CA LYS A 510 22.53 19.80 -15.45
C LYS A 510 21.40 18.89 -14.94
N LEU A 511 21.59 18.24 -13.80
CA LEU A 511 20.54 17.41 -13.17
C LEU A 511 19.34 18.25 -12.73
N TYR A 512 19.59 19.39 -12.09
CA TYR A 512 18.55 20.33 -11.68
C TYR A 512 17.72 20.83 -12.87
N LEU A 513 18.39 21.29 -13.94
CA LEU A 513 17.71 21.73 -15.16
C LEU A 513 16.90 20.60 -15.81
N THR A 514 17.42 19.37 -15.76
CA THR A 514 16.69 18.20 -16.28
C THR A 514 15.43 17.93 -15.45
N ALA A 515 15.51 18.03 -14.12
CA ALA A 515 14.35 17.89 -13.24
C ALA A 515 13.28 18.94 -13.51
N LEU A 516 13.70 20.21 -13.66
CA LEU A 516 12.79 21.28 -14.01
C LEU A 516 12.13 21.06 -15.39
N ALA A 517 12.90 20.61 -16.38
CA ALA A 517 12.37 20.32 -17.71
C ALA A 517 11.37 19.16 -17.72
N VAL A 518 11.62 18.09 -16.96
CA VAL A 518 10.69 16.95 -16.82
C VAL A 518 9.41 17.39 -16.10
N LEU A 519 9.53 18.16 -15.01
CA LEU A 519 8.40 18.72 -14.27
C LEU A 519 7.49 19.53 -15.20
N ILE A 520 8.05 20.51 -15.91
CA ILE A 520 7.28 21.37 -16.83
C ILE A 520 6.71 20.53 -17.98
N GLY A 521 7.49 19.60 -18.53
CA GLY A 521 7.04 18.74 -19.62
C GLY A 521 5.83 17.87 -19.25
N VAL A 522 5.85 17.25 -18.07
CA VAL A 522 4.73 16.44 -17.57
C VAL A 522 3.50 17.31 -17.29
N PHE A 523 3.68 18.49 -16.71
CA PHE A 523 2.57 19.43 -16.53
C PHE A 523 1.95 19.88 -17.85
N LEU A 524 2.75 20.20 -18.87
CA LEU A 524 2.22 20.56 -20.18
C LEU A 524 1.45 19.40 -20.83
N LEU A 525 1.91 18.16 -20.62
CA LEU A 525 1.17 16.97 -21.07
C LEU A 525 -0.14 16.78 -20.32
N SER A 526 -0.19 17.11 -19.01
CA SER A 526 -1.42 16.98 -18.21
C SER A 526 -2.52 17.96 -18.60
N LEU A 527 -2.21 18.98 -19.42
CA LEU A 527 -3.20 19.91 -19.98
C LEU A 527 -3.91 19.34 -21.21
N LEU A 528 -3.45 18.21 -21.76
CA LEU A 528 -4.05 17.58 -22.93
C LEU A 528 -5.22 16.69 -22.48
N PRO A 529 -6.49 16.99 -22.86
CA PRO A 529 -7.66 16.28 -22.35
C PRO A 529 -7.77 14.82 -22.81
N PHE A 530 -7.01 14.43 -23.84
CA PHE A 530 -6.99 13.08 -24.41
C PHE A 530 -5.82 12.22 -23.91
N PHE A 531 -4.97 12.75 -23.02
CA PHE A 531 -3.77 12.05 -22.55
C PHE A 531 -3.80 11.89 -21.02
N HIS A 532 -3.87 10.65 -20.58
CA HIS A 532 -3.91 10.28 -19.16
C HIS A 532 -2.51 10.41 -18.54
N THR A 533 -2.32 11.40 -17.67
CA THR A 533 -1.05 11.62 -16.97
C THR A 533 -1.06 11.17 -15.52
N GLU A 534 -2.17 10.59 -15.04
CA GLU A 534 -2.36 10.25 -13.63
C GLU A 534 -1.24 9.35 -13.09
N ALA A 535 -0.71 8.42 -13.90
CA ALA A 535 0.43 7.58 -13.52
C ALA A 535 1.73 8.36 -13.19
N LEU A 536 1.86 9.60 -13.69
CA LEU A 536 3.01 10.48 -13.48
C LEU A 536 2.70 11.65 -12.54
N THR A 537 1.50 12.20 -12.61
CA THR A 537 1.09 13.35 -11.79
C THR A 537 0.56 12.92 -10.44
N THR A 538 0.20 11.66 -10.28
CA THR A 538 -0.27 11.13 -9.00
C THR A 538 0.63 9.99 -8.49
N PHE A 539 0.65 9.81 -7.16
CA PHE A 539 1.32 8.70 -6.50
C PHE A 539 0.33 7.96 -5.62
N VAL A 540 0.16 6.65 -5.85
CA VAL A 540 -0.60 5.79 -4.93
C VAL A 540 0.38 5.14 -3.96
N ASP A 541 0.35 5.52 -2.69
CA ASP A 541 1.22 4.91 -1.67
C ASP A 541 0.75 3.49 -1.37
N GLN A 542 1.70 2.56 -1.36
CA GLN A 542 1.48 1.14 -1.11
C GLN A 542 1.85 0.75 0.32
N GLY A 543 1.83 1.71 1.25
CA GLY A 543 2.22 1.49 2.65
C GLY A 543 3.73 1.47 2.85
N THR A 544 4.51 2.01 1.90
CA THR A 544 5.98 2.03 1.95
C THR A 544 6.58 3.44 1.94
N GLY A 545 5.73 4.47 1.85
CA GLY A 545 6.10 5.89 1.88
C GLY A 545 6.41 6.46 3.27
N GLY A 546 6.54 7.78 3.39
CA GLY A 546 6.87 8.48 4.65
C GLY A 546 5.85 8.31 5.78
N ALA A 547 4.60 8.00 5.40
CA ALA A 547 3.52 7.67 6.32
C ALA A 547 3.55 6.20 6.80
N GLY A 548 4.46 5.36 6.30
CA GLY A 548 4.54 3.92 6.61
C GLY A 548 3.30 3.17 6.09
N HIS A 549 2.98 2.03 6.72
CA HIS A 549 1.80 1.21 6.39
C HIS A 549 0.48 1.99 6.47
N ASN A 550 0.46 3.06 7.26
CA ASN A 550 -0.69 3.94 7.31
C ASN A 550 -0.98 4.51 5.90
N GLY A 551 0.03 4.85 5.10
CA GLY A 551 -0.10 5.45 3.76
C GLY A 551 -0.76 4.59 2.68
N ALA A 552 -1.02 3.31 2.90
CA ALA A 552 -1.45 2.37 1.86
C ALA A 552 -2.80 2.75 1.21
N GLY A 553 -2.89 2.65 -0.12
CA GLY A 553 -4.09 2.92 -0.92
C GLY A 553 -4.35 4.39 -1.26
N ARG A 554 -3.49 5.32 -0.80
CA ARG A 554 -3.74 6.77 -0.87
C ARG A 554 -3.10 7.38 -2.11
N THR A 555 -3.90 8.11 -2.91
CA THR A 555 -3.44 8.77 -4.13
C THR A 555 -3.16 10.25 -3.88
N TYR A 556 -1.91 10.69 -4.04
CA TYR A 556 -1.51 12.09 -3.93
C TYR A 556 -1.43 12.73 -5.31
N ASP A 557 -1.96 13.94 -5.48
CA ASP A 557 -1.65 14.78 -6.64
C ASP A 557 -0.38 15.57 -6.39
N LEU A 558 0.68 15.22 -7.13
CA LEU A 558 2.02 15.79 -7.02
C LEU A 558 2.16 17.13 -7.74
N TYR A 559 1.12 17.56 -8.46
CA TYR A 559 1.01 18.81 -9.20
C TYR A 559 -0.12 19.70 -8.64
N ALA A 560 -0.69 19.33 -7.49
CA ALA A 560 -1.73 20.10 -6.82
C ALA A 560 -1.28 21.56 -6.65
N GLY A 561 -2.06 22.51 -7.17
CA GLY A 561 -1.74 23.94 -7.13
C GLY A 561 -0.95 24.48 -8.32
N MET A 562 -0.40 23.65 -9.22
CA MET A 562 0.24 24.13 -10.47
C MET A 562 -0.74 24.84 -11.40
N SER A 563 -2.02 24.47 -11.38
CA SER A 563 -3.08 25.14 -12.16
C SER A 563 -3.27 26.62 -11.80
N SER A 564 -2.82 27.04 -10.62
CA SER A 564 -2.83 28.46 -10.21
C SER A 564 -1.90 29.35 -11.05
N LEU A 565 -0.99 28.77 -11.85
CA LEU A 565 -0.24 29.49 -12.88
C LEU A 565 -1.14 30.19 -13.91
N PHE A 566 -2.36 29.70 -14.10
CA PHE A 566 -3.33 30.28 -15.03
C PHE A 566 -4.30 31.27 -14.36
N GLN A 567 -4.22 31.43 -13.03
CA GLN A 567 -5.00 32.43 -12.30
C GLN A 567 -4.33 33.80 -12.44
N PHE A 568 -5.13 34.84 -12.66
CA PHE A 568 -4.63 36.21 -12.76
C PHE A 568 -5.18 37.10 -11.64
N PRO A 569 -4.31 37.74 -10.83
CA PRO A 569 -2.84 37.67 -10.87
C PRO A 569 -2.28 36.32 -10.40
N VAL A 570 -1.15 35.89 -10.97
CA VAL A 570 -0.50 34.63 -10.60
C VAL A 570 -0.05 34.70 -9.14
N PRO A 571 -0.42 33.73 -8.28
CA PRO A 571 -0.01 33.74 -6.88
C PRO A 571 1.52 33.74 -6.75
N PRO A 572 2.10 34.63 -5.92
CA PRO A 572 3.56 34.81 -5.85
C PRO A 572 4.30 33.58 -5.29
N GLN A 573 3.61 32.65 -4.63
CA GLN A 573 4.19 31.46 -4.01
C GLN A 573 4.52 30.35 -5.03
N VAL A 574 3.87 30.35 -6.19
CA VAL A 574 3.93 29.23 -7.16
C VAL A 574 5.27 29.16 -7.88
N LEU A 575 5.80 30.32 -8.29
CA LEU A 575 7.11 30.38 -8.98
C LEU A 575 8.27 29.89 -8.08
N PRO A 576 8.39 30.34 -6.81
CA PRO A 576 9.34 29.74 -5.87
C PRO A 576 9.13 28.24 -5.68
N ALA A 577 7.90 27.76 -5.61
CA ALA A 577 7.60 26.33 -5.44
C ALA A 577 8.11 25.49 -6.63
N ILE A 578 7.97 25.99 -7.87
CA ILE A 578 8.52 25.35 -9.07
C ILE A 578 10.05 25.31 -9.05
N ILE A 579 10.70 26.43 -8.72
CA ILE A 579 12.17 26.53 -8.64
C ILE A 579 12.71 25.62 -7.54
N LEU A 580 12.00 25.51 -6.41
CA LEU A 580 12.38 24.65 -5.30
C LEU A 580 11.98 23.18 -5.50
N LEU A 581 11.45 22.80 -6.67
CA LEU A 581 11.01 21.43 -6.99
C LEU A 581 10.03 20.88 -5.95
N GLN A 582 9.04 21.69 -5.57
CA GLN A 582 7.91 21.27 -4.73
C GLN A 582 6.86 20.46 -5.52
N PHE A 583 6.95 20.49 -6.84
CA PHE A 583 6.15 19.66 -7.77
C PHE A 583 7.08 18.73 -8.55
N GLY A 584 6.53 17.65 -9.07
CA GLY A 584 7.28 16.72 -9.91
C GLY A 584 6.65 15.33 -9.97
N PRO A 585 7.01 14.51 -10.98
CA PRO A 585 6.56 13.14 -11.02
C PRO A 585 7.33 12.31 -10.00
N TRP A 586 6.64 11.49 -9.20
CA TRP A 586 7.27 10.76 -8.09
C TRP A 586 8.42 9.85 -8.54
N GLN A 587 8.34 9.30 -9.76
CA GLN A 587 9.39 8.49 -10.37
C GLN A 587 10.71 9.25 -10.55
N PHE A 588 10.67 10.59 -10.57
CA PHE A 588 11.83 11.45 -10.81
C PHE A 588 12.29 12.22 -9.56
N ASN A 589 11.54 12.15 -8.45
CA ASN A 589 11.77 13.00 -7.26
C ASN A 589 13.15 12.84 -6.62
N VAL A 590 13.76 11.65 -6.68
CA VAL A 590 15.11 11.38 -6.13
C VAL A 590 16.19 12.33 -6.69
N MET A 591 15.94 12.98 -7.82
CA MET A 591 16.88 13.90 -8.46
C MET A 591 17.20 15.13 -7.61
N GLY A 592 16.23 15.64 -6.84
CA GLY A 592 16.47 16.77 -5.94
C GLY A 592 17.54 16.45 -4.89
N LEU A 593 17.47 15.25 -4.30
CA LEU A 593 18.48 14.72 -3.38
C LEU A 593 19.87 14.71 -4.04
N TYR A 594 19.99 14.21 -5.27
CA TYR A 594 21.28 14.14 -5.96
C TYR A 594 21.92 15.49 -6.25
N VAL A 595 21.11 16.50 -6.59
CA VAL A 595 21.61 17.86 -6.81
C VAL A 595 22.34 18.35 -5.56
N VAL A 596 21.70 18.21 -4.39
CA VAL A 596 22.28 18.64 -3.11
C VAL A 596 23.53 17.81 -2.77
N LEU A 597 23.46 16.48 -2.88
CA LEU A 597 24.57 15.59 -2.53
C LEU A 597 25.81 15.79 -3.42
N LEU A 598 25.61 16.08 -4.70
CA LEU A 598 26.71 16.37 -5.61
C LEU A 598 27.36 17.72 -5.31
N LEU A 599 26.60 18.73 -4.93
CA LEU A 599 27.14 20.03 -4.52
C LEU A 599 27.97 19.92 -3.23
N VAL A 600 27.58 19.04 -2.30
CA VAL A 600 28.33 18.81 -1.05
C VAL A 600 29.54 17.88 -1.26
N SER A 601 29.53 17.04 -2.31
CA SER A 601 30.56 16.04 -2.55
C SER A 601 32.01 16.55 -2.59
N PRO A 602 32.35 17.75 -3.12
CA PRO A 602 33.72 18.26 -3.09
C PRO A 602 34.20 18.52 -1.65
N LEU A 603 33.33 19.01 -0.77
CA LEU A 603 33.69 19.26 0.64
C LEU A 603 34.04 17.95 1.35
N ILE A 604 33.28 16.89 1.06
CA ILE A 604 33.53 15.55 1.60
C ILE A 604 34.87 15.03 1.06
N LEU A 605 35.11 15.11 -0.24
CA LEU A 605 36.38 14.69 -0.86
C LEU A 605 37.57 15.47 -0.30
N ALA A 606 37.43 16.77 -0.04
CA ALA A 606 38.46 17.58 0.61
C ALA A 606 38.76 17.09 2.04
N ALA A 607 37.74 16.71 2.81
CA ALA A 607 37.93 16.13 4.13
C ALA A 607 38.63 14.77 4.07
N LEU A 608 38.27 13.90 3.12
CA LEU A 608 38.91 12.60 2.89
C LEU A 608 40.38 12.74 2.46
N ASN A 609 40.69 13.73 1.62
CA ASN A 609 42.07 14.03 1.22
C ASN A 609 42.93 14.47 2.41
N ARG A 610 42.33 15.12 3.42
CA ARG A 610 42.99 15.49 4.68
C ARG A 610 43.02 14.35 5.72
N GLY A 611 42.66 13.12 5.34
CA GLY A 611 42.64 11.97 6.24
C GLY A 611 41.52 11.97 7.28
N LYS A 612 40.52 12.86 7.15
CA LYS A 612 39.43 13.03 8.13
C LYS A 612 38.27 12.05 7.91
N ALA A 613 38.54 10.84 7.41
CA ALA A 613 37.50 9.86 7.09
C ALA A 613 36.61 9.50 8.29
N VAL A 614 37.21 9.33 9.47
CA VAL A 614 36.47 9.05 10.71
C VAL A 614 35.50 10.17 11.05
N TRP A 615 35.90 11.43 10.89
CA TRP A 615 35.03 12.59 11.12
C TRP A 615 33.89 12.68 10.10
N VAL A 616 34.16 12.38 8.82
CA VAL A 616 33.11 12.31 7.80
C VAL A 616 32.07 11.24 8.19
N LEU A 617 32.52 10.07 8.63
CA LEU A 617 31.65 8.97 9.07
C LEU A 617 30.89 9.31 10.36
N ALA A 618 31.53 9.98 11.33
CA ALA A 618 30.88 10.40 12.57
C ALA A 618 29.81 11.46 12.30
N VAL A 619 30.11 12.48 11.48
CA VAL A 619 29.16 13.54 11.11
C VAL A 619 27.99 12.97 10.32
N THR A 620 28.23 12.10 9.33
CA THR A 620 27.12 11.51 8.56
C THR A 620 26.19 10.67 9.43
N LEU A 621 26.72 9.94 10.42
CA LEU A 621 25.91 9.15 11.35
C LEU A 621 25.16 10.04 12.34
N ALA A 622 25.77 11.13 12.81
CA ALA A 622 25.11 12.10 13.67
C ALA A 622 23.95 12.80 12.94
N VAL A 623 24.16 13.24 11.69
CA VAL A 623 23.14 13.85 10.84
C VAL A 623 22.00 12.86 10.55
N TYR A 624 22.33 11.60 10.26
CA TYR A 624 21.35 10.53 10.11
C TYR A 624 20.53 10.34 11.39
N ALA A 625 21.17 10.22 12.56
CA ALA A 625 20.49 10.05 13.83
C ALA A 625 19.54 11.22 14.15
N VAL A 626 20.02 12.46 13.97
CA VAL A 626 19.18 13.66 14.10
C VAL A 626 18.00 13.59 13.15
N GLY A 627 18.23 13.30 11.85
CA GLY A 627 17.17 13.20 10.85
C GLY A 627 16.12 12.13 11.18
N THR A 628 16.53 10.97 11.72
CA THR A 628 15.59 9.90 12.10
C THR A 628 14.74 10.26 13.32
N VAL A 629 15.26 11.07 14.24
CA VAL A 629 14.57 11.46 15.49
C VAL A 629 13.70 12.69 15.27
N THR A 630 14.26 13.75 14.68
CA THR A 630 13.56 15.04 14.53
C THR A 630 12.63 15.07 13.32
N ARG A 631 12.88 14.22 12.32
CA ARG A 631 12.18 14.20 11.02
C ARG A 631 12.11 15.58 10.36
N PHE A 632 13.08 16.44 10.67
CA PHE A 632 13.11 17.82 10.22
C PHE A 632 13.42 17.90 8.71
N ARG A 633 12.61 18.66 7.98
CA ARG A 633 12.82 18.95 6.55
C ARG A 633 13.77 20.13 6.38
N VAL A 634 14.86 19.94 5.65
CA VAL A 634 15.81 21.02 5.37
C VAL A 634 15.30 21.89 4.24
N LEU A 635 14.70 21.27 3.22
CA LEU A 635 14.13 21.94 2.07
C LEU A 635 12.62 21.69 1.98
N PRO A 636 11.85 22.63 1.40
CA PRO A 636 10.43 22.42 1.13
C PRO A 636 10.21 21.52 -0.10
N SER A 637 11.28 21.07 -0.76
CA SER A 637 11.22 20.24 -1.97
C SER A 637 10.51 18.91 -1.76
N GLN A 638 9.82 18.44 -2.78
CA GLN A 638 8.99 17.23 -2.72
C GLN A 638 9.79 15.95 -2.45
N PHE A 639 11.06 15.92 -2.85
CA PHE A 639 11.90 14.74 -2.63
C PHE A 639 12.11 14.41 -1.15
N GLU A 640 12.00 15.40 -0.25
CA GLU A 640 12.19 15.22 1.20
C GLU A 640 11.10 14.31 1.81
N ASP A 641 9.95 14.15 1.15
CA ASP A 641 8.86 13.29 1.63
C ASP A 641 9.18 11.79 1.48
N SER A 642 9.92 11.42 0.43
CA SER A 642 10.32 10.03 0.15
C SER A 642 11.78 9.75 0.48
N PHE A 643 12.63 10.77 0.37
CA PHE A 643 14.07 10.68 0.53
C PHE A 643 14.60 11.82 1.41
N PRO A 644 14.22 11.89 2.72
CA PRO A 644 14.68 12.93 3.63
C PRO A 644 16.20 13.12 3.56
N LEU A 645 16.64 14.35 3.30
CA LEU A 645 18.03 14.68 2.98
C LEU A 645 18.97 14.27 4.12
N LEU A 646 18.58 14.57 5.37
CA LEU A 646 19.39 14.28 6.56
C LEU A 646 19.62 12.77 6.74
N VAL A 647 18.67 11.95 6.30
CA VAL A 647 18.72 10.49 6.44
C VAL A 647 19.43 9.87 5.24
N TRP A 648 18.95 10.12 4.02
CA TRP A 648 19.39 9.44 2.80
C TRP A 648 20.81 9.80 2.37
N GLN A 649 21.34 10.94 2.83
CA GLN A 649 22.74 11.29 2.62
C GLN A 649 23.68 10.21 3.15
N VAL A 650 23.30 9.44 4.19
CA VAL A 650 24.15 8.39 4.76
C VAL A 650 24.55 7.33 3.73
N LEU A 651 23.64 6.89 2.87
CA LEU A 651 23.92 5.90 1.83
C LEU A 651 24.92 6.44 0.81
N PHE A 652 24.74 7.68 0.38
CA PHE A 652 25.61 8.32 -0.59
C PHE A 652 27.01 8.56 -0.01
N VAL A 653 27.11 9.07 1.22
CA VAL A 653 28.39 9.34 1.88
C VAL A 653 29.13 8.04 2.18
N LEU A 654 28.45 7.01 2.69
CA LEU A 654 29.05 5.67 2.88
C LEU A 654 29.55 5.11 1.55
N GLY A 655 28.76 5.21 0.48
CA GLY A 655 29.16 4.87 -0.87
C GLY A 655 30.42 5.62 -1.30
N LEU A 656 30.45 6.95 -1.15
CA LEU A 656 31.56 7.82 -1.52
C LEU A 656 32.84 7.47 -0.79
N VAL A 657 32.78 7.29 0.53
CA VAL A 657 33.93 6.86 1.36
C VAL A 657 34.40 5.47 0.90
N ALA A 658 33.48 4.53 0.68
CA ALA A 658 33.80 3.19 0.20
C ALA A 658 34.45 3.21 -1.20
N GLY A 659 33.99 4.09 -2.09
CA GLY A 659 34.57 4.31 -3.40
C GLY A 659 35.99 4.89 -3.34
N TYR A 660 36.20 5.88 -2.46
CA TYR A 660 37.50 6.51 -2.23
C TYR A 660 38.53 5.51 -1.65
N TYR A 661 38.13 4.68 -0.69
CA TYR A 661 38.98 3.65 -0.07
C TYR A 661 38.83 2.24 -0.67
N ARG A 662 38.22 2.10 -1.85
CA ARG A 662 37.82 0.81 -2.44
C ARG A 662 38.94 -0.23 -2.41
N ARG A 663 40.15 0.14 -2.83
CA ARG A 663 41.28 -0.81 -2.88
C ARG A 663 41.66 -1.33 -1.49
N ALA A 664 41.66 -0.46 -0.49
CA ALA A 664 41.97 -0.83 0.90
C ALA A 664 40.88 -1.72 1.49
N ILE A 665 39.60 -1.39 1.25
CA ILE A 665 38.45 -2.16 1.72
C ILE A 665 38.46 -3.56 1.11
N VAL A 666 38.63 -3.66 -0.22
CA VAL A 666 38.71 -4.96 -0.90
C VAL A 666 39.89 -5.78 -0.39
N ALA A 667 41.08 -5.18 -0.24
CA ALA A 667 42.24 -5.89 0.30
C ALA A 667 42.05 -6.35 1.76
N TRP A 668 41.30 -5.60 2.56
CA TRP A 668 40.96 -5.99 3.93
C TRP A 668 39.93 -7.13 3.95
N LEU A 669 38.85 -7.04 3.15
CA LEU A 669 37.82 -8.07 3.05
C LEU A 669 38.38 -9.39 2.48
N SER A 670 39.29 -9.32 1.51
CA SER A 670 39.97 -10.51 0.98
C SER A 670 40.80 -11.24 2.03
N ARG A 671 41.40 -10.51 2.99
CA ARG A 671 42.13 -11.10 4.12
C ARG A 671 41.21 -11.62 5.23
N HIS A 672 40.05 -11.01 5.41
CA HIS A 672 39.07 -11.36 6.44
C HIS A 672 37.87 -12.06 5.83
N THR A 673 38.10 -13.20 5.17
CA THR A 673 37.04 -13.94 4.46
C THR A 673 35.87 -14.34 5.36
N TRP A 674 36.10 -14.53 6.67
CA TRP A 674 35.03 -14.80 7.64
C TRP A 674 34.00 -13.66 7.73
N VAL A 675 34.42 -12.41 7.55
CA VAL A 675 33.51 -11.25 7.50
C VAL A 675 32.63 -11.32 6.27
N VAL A 676 33.21 -11.68 5.11
CA VAL A 676 32.45 -11.84 3.86
C VAL A 676 31.44 -12.99 3.99
N ILE A 677 31.81 -14.09 4.65
CA ILE A 677 30.90 -15.20 4.96
C ILE A 677 29.76 -14.73 5.86
N ALA A 678 30.08 -13.99 6.93
CA ALA A 678 29.07 -13.45 7.85
C ALA A 678 28.11 -12.48 7.14
N CYS A 679 28.62 -11.56 6.32
CA CYS A 679 27.77 -10.66 5.52
C CYS A 679 26.89 -11.43 4.53
N THR A 680 27.43 -12.48 3.89
CA THR A 680 26.64 -13.29 2.95
C THR A 680 25.55 -14.08 3.67
N ALA A 681 25.86 -14.68 4.82
CA ALA A 681 24.88 -15.36 5.65
C ALA A 681 23.79 -14.40 6.15
N ALA A 682 24.18 -13.20 6.60
CA ALA A 682 23.25 -12.17 7.03
C ALA A 682 22.34 -11.69 5.88
N ALA A 683 22.90 -11.44 4.69
CA ALA A 683 22.11 -11.05 3.52
C ALA A 683 21.09 -12.13 3.12
N PHE A 684 21.49 -13.41 3.15
CA PHE A 684 20.58 -14.53 2.90
C PHE A 684 19.49 -14.67 3.97
N ALA A 685 19.84 -14.51 5.25
CA ALA A 685 18.87 -14.54 6.34
C ALA A 685 17.85 -13.40 6.25
N LEU A 686 18.30 -12.19 5.89
CA LEU A 686 17.43 -11.04 5.69
C LEU A 686 16.58 -11.16 4.42
N ALA A 687 17.10 -11.76 3.35
CA ALA A 687 16.30 -12.11 2.16
C ALA A 687 15.24 -13.16 2.47
N PHE A 688 15.58 -14.19 3.26
CA PHE A 688 14.62 -15.17 3.71
C PHE A 688 13.53 -14.55 4.61
N LEU A 689 13.92 -13.63 5.49
CA LEU A 689 13.00 -12.91 6.35
C LEU A 689 12.10 -11.93 5.57
N SER A 690 12.59 -11.31 4.49
CA SER A 690 11.75 -10.43 3.67
C SER A 690 10.66 -11.19 2.92
N TRP A 691 10.84 -12.48 2.63
CA TRP A 691 9.79 -13.34 2.07
C TRP A 691 8.68 -13.66 3.07
N GLY A 692 8.86 -13.31 4.35
CA GLY A 692 7.82 -13.41 5.36
C GLY A 692 6.81 -12.27 5.36
N ASN A 693 6.95 -11.30 4.46
CA ASN A 693 6.12 -10.10 4.43
C ASN A 693 4.63 -10.45 4.31
N PRO A 694 3.77 -10.02 5.27
CA PRO A 694 2.32 -10.21 5.18
C PRO A 694 1.71 -9.45 4.00
N TYR A 695 2.40 -8.42 3.51
CA TYR A 695 2.05 -7.61 2.35
C TYR A 695 2.69 -8.20 1.10
N LEU A 696 1.87 -8.88 0.32
CA LEU A 696 2.26 -9.31 -1.01
C LEU A 696 2.04 -8.14 -1.96
N ALA A 697 3.07 -7.75 -2.70
CA ALA A 697 2.97 -6.69 -3.70
C ALA A 697 2.13 -7.15 -4.90
N ASN A 698 1.97 -8.46 -5.08
CA ASN A 698 1.17 -9.06 -6.13
C ASN A 698 0.55 -10.41 -5.70
N ASN A 699 -0.57 -10.78 -6.33
CA ASN A 699 -1.30 -12.05 -6.15
C ASN A 699 -0.52 -13.31 -6.56
N TYR A 700 0.75 -13.18 -6.94
CA TYR A 700 1.65 -14.26 -7.31
C TYR A 700 2.88 -14.33 -6.41
N ASP A 701 3.06 -13.38 -5.50
CA ASP A 701 4.16 -13.43 -4.55
C ASP A 701 3.95 -14.59 -3.59
N VAL A 702 5.05 -15.31 -3.30
CA VAL A 702 5.06 -16.42 -2.36
C VAL A 702 5.44 -15.88 -0.99
N ARG A 703 4.55 -16.08 -0.01
CA ARG A 703 4.79 -15.71 1.38
C ARG A 703 5.27 -16.91 2.18
N LEU A 704 6.28 -16.70 3.02
CA LEU A 704 6.68 -17.64 4.05
C LEU A 704 6.14 -17.16 5.41
N ALA A 705 5.07 -17.76 5.93
CA ALA A 705 4.53 -17.41 7.24
C ALA A 705 5.44 -17.96 8.37
N LEU A 706 6.61 -17.34 8.54
CA LEU A 706 7.65 -17.73 9.49
C LEU A 706 7.29 -17.37 10.94
N MET A 707 6.52 -16.30 11.13
CA MET A 707 6.09 -15.76 12.41
C MET A 707 4.70 -15.13 12.28
N PRO A 708 3.98 -14.90 13.40
CA PRO A 708 2.68 -14.22 13.39
C PRO A 708 2.75 -12.83 12.73
N ASP A 709 1.71 -12.46 11.99
CA ASP A 709 1.64 -11.22 11.19
C ASP A 709 1.90 -9.97 12.03
N ALA A 710 1.32 -9.91 13.24
CA ALA A 710 1.54 -8.81 14.17
C ALA A 710 3.01 -8.66 14.60
N ALA A 711 3.71 -9.78 14.83
CA ALA A 711 5.12 -9.78 15.18
C ALA A 711 5.99 -9.32 13.99
N TYR A 712 5.64 -9.75 12.78
CA TYR A 712 6.33 -9.33 11.57
C TYR A 712 6.22 -7.82 11.34
N ARG A 713 5.01 -7.27 11.45
CA ARG A 713 4.74 -5.83 11.28
C ARG A 713 5.51 -4.99 12.28
N SER A 714 5.43 -5.35 13.57
CA SER A 714 6.19 -4.68 14.63
C SER A 714 7.69 -4.67 14.35
N MET A 715 8.25 -5.80 13.90
CA MET A 715 9.66 -5.89 13.51
C MET A 715 9.97 -5.02 12.28
N TYR A 716 9.11 -5.05 11.26
CA TYR A 716 9.29 -4.28 10.04
C TYR A 716 9.28 -2.78 10.31
N ASP A 717 8.29 -2.29 11.05
CA ASP A 717 8.16 -0.87 11.40
C ASP A 717 9.34 -0.38 12.25
N ALA A 718 9.79 -1.21 13.20
CA ALA A 718 10.89 -0.85 14.08
C ALA A 718 12.26 -0.86 13.39
N LEU A 719 12.51 -1.82 12.50
CA LEU A 719 13.86 -2.11 12.00
C LEU A 719 14.04 -1.90 10.49
N PHE A 720 12.98 -1.98 9.71
CA PHE A 720 13.04 -2.07 8.26
C PHE A 720 12.20 -1.02 7.51
N GLY A 721 11.68 0.01 8.19
CA GLY A 721 11.03 1.15 7.53
C GLY A 721 11.92 1.82 6.46
N ARG A 722 11.35 2.11 5.28
CA ARG A 722 12.09 2.61 4.09
C ARG A 722 12.45 4.09 4.17
N THR A 723 11.48 4.96 4.38
CA THR A 723 11.65 6.43 4.21
C THR A 723 12.72 6.99 5.12
N TYR A 724 12.75 6.55 6.37
CA TYR A 724 13.77 6.97 7.35
C TYR A 724 14.94 5.99 7.45
N LEU A 725 15.08 5.07 6.48
CA LEU A 725 16.15 4.08 6.38
C LEU A 725 16.46 3.42 7.73
N ALA A 726 15.44 2.77 8.33
CA ALA A 726 15.55 2.21 9.66
C ALA A 726 16.84 1.35 9.81
N PRO A 727 17.42 1.27 11.02
CA PRO A 727 18.78 0.73 11.18
C PRO A 727 18.99 -0.68 10.61
N GLY A 728 17.97 -1.55 10.70
CA GLY A 728 18.01 -2.90 10.11
C GLY A 728 18.03 -2.88 8.58
N ARG A 729 17.27 -1.98 7.94
CA ARG A 729 17.33 -1.75 6.49
C ARG A 729 18.69 -1.22 6.06
N LEU A 730 19.24 -0.21 6.75
CA LEU A 730 20.57 0.32 6.43
C LEU A 730 21.65 -0.78 6.52
N LEU A 731 21.62 -1.60 7.57
CA LEU A 731 22.50 -2.76 7.72
C LEU A 731 22.31 -3.76 6.57
N ASN A 732 21.07 -4.04 6.19
CA ASN A 732 20.75 -4.96 5.10
C ASN A 732 21.41 -4.51 3.78
N VAL A 733 21.28 -3.22 3.43
CA VAL A 733 21.93 -2.66 2.23
C VAL A 733 23.44 -2.88 2.28
N MET A 734 24.09 -2.64 3.43
CA MET A 734 25.55 -2.81 3.57
C MET A 734 25.98 -4.27 3.36
N VAL A 735 25.32 -5.22 4.04
CA VAL A 735 25.69 -6.64 3.95
C VAL A 735 25.37 -7.22 2.58
N LEU A 736 24.27 -6.78 1.95
CA LEU A 736 23.88 -7.18 0.61
C LEU A 736 24.91 -6.72 -0.44
N VAL A 737 25.41 -5.49 -0.35
CA VAL A 737 26.43 -4.99 -1.29
C VAL A 737 27.73 -5.79 -1.17
N VAL A 738 28.17 -6.10 0.05
CA VAL A 738 29.36 -6.95 0.27
C VAL A 738 29.14 -8.35 -0.30
N ALA A 739 28.00 -8.96 -0.03
CA ALA A 739 27.63 -10.29 -0.54
C ALA A 739 27.55 -10.32 -2.07
N ALA A 740 26.89 -9.33 -2.69
CA ALA A 740 26.76 -9.20 -4.13
C ALA A 740 28.11 -9.00 -4.81
N TYR A 741 28.99 -8.18 -4.22
CA TYR A 741 30.33 -7.95 -4.74
C TYR A 741 31.20 -9.20 -4.63
N ALA A 742 31.10 -9.95 -3.53
CA ALA A 742 31.79 -11.23 -3.37
C ALA A 742 31.30 -12.27 -4.39
N PHE A 743 29.98 -12.38 -4.58
CA PHE A 743 29.37 -13.25 -5.60
C PHE A 743 29.87 -12.91 -7.00
N LEU A 744 29.80 -11.64 -7.40
CA LEU A 744 30.30 -11.20 -8.71
C LEU A 744 31.82 -11.37 -8.87
N SER A 745 32.58 -11.34 -7.78
CA SER A 745 34.02 -11.61 -7.82
C SER A 745 34.34 -13.06 -8.13
N ALA A 746 33.53 -14.00 -7.60
CA ALA A 746 33.72 -15.43 -7.80
C ALA A 746 33.10 -15.94 -9.12
N TYR A 747 31.93 -15.42 -9.49
CA TYR A 747 31.10 -15.90 -10.60
C TYR A 747 31.02 -14.91 -11.77
N TRP A 748 32.06 -14.08 -11.97
CA TRP A 748 32.04 -13.02 -12.97
C TRP A 748 31.75 -13.52 -14.38
N LYS A 749 32.54 -14.47 -14.91
CA LYS A 749 32.40 -14.91 -16.31
C LYS A 749 31.01 -15.47 -16.65
N PRO A 750 30.39 -16.37 -15.86
CA PRO A 750 29.04 -16.84 -16.18
C PRO A 750 28.02 -15.69 -16.10
N VAL A 751 28.07 -14.84 -15.07
CA VAL A 751 27.13 -13.72 -14.92
C VAL A 751 27.30 -12.69 -16.04
N GLN A 752 28.53 -12.35 -16.41
CA GLN A 752 28.84 -11.42 -17.50
C GLN A 752 28.33 -11.96 -18.84
N ARG A 753 28.46 -13.27 -19.11
CA ARG A 753 27.93 -13.87 -20.34
C ARG A 753 26.40 -13.85 -20.37
N ALA A 754 25.75 -14.21 -19.26
CA ALA A 754 24.30 -14.29 -19.19
C ALA A 754 23.61 -12.92 -19.20
N LEU A 755 24.11 -11.97 -18.39
CA LEU A 755 23.42 -10.70 -18.10
C LEU A 755 24.23 -9.46 -18.51
N GLY A 756 25.53 -9.60 -18.75
CA GLY A 756 26.42 -8.46 -18.99
C GLY A 756 26.11 -7.70 -20.28
N TRP A 757 25.61 -8.37 -21.31
CA TRP A 757 25.22 -7.73 -22.58
C TRP A 757 24.05 -6.75 -22.41
N PHE A 758 23.23 -6.94 -21.36
CA PHE A 758 22.05 -6.13 -21.07
C PHE A 758 22.30 -5.14 -19.92
N LEU A 759 22.76 -5.64 -18.76
CA LEU A 759 22.90 -4.82 -17.55
C LEU A 759 24.07 -3.84 -17.60
N ILE A 760 25.22 -4.22 -18.18
CA ILE A 760 26.39 -3.32 -18.20
C ILE A 760 26.11 -2.06 -19.04
N PRO A 761 25.57 -2.14 -20.28
CA PRO A 761 25.21 -0.93 -21.04
C PRO A 761 24.25 -0.01 -20.28
N LEU A 762 23.19 -0.56 -19.69
CA LEU A 762 22.23 0.22 -18.89
C LEU A 762 22.92 0.86 -17.68
N GLY A 763 23.78 0.11 -16.99
CA GLY A 763 24.59 0.59 -15.87
C GLY A 763 25.58 1.71 -16.20
N ARG A 764 26.07 1.75 -17.45
CA ARG A 764 26.96 2.81 -17.91
C ARG A 764 26.21 4.11 -18.21
N ALA A 765 24.95 4.02 -18.58
CA ALA A 765 24.07 5.14 -18.93
C ALA A 765 22.86 5.23 -17.99
N THR A 766 23.03 4.93 -16.69
CA THR A 766 21.87 4.81 -15.78
C THR A 766 21.02 6.07 -15.71
N LEU A 767 21.64 7.25 -15.79
CA LEU A 767 20.93 8.52 -15.72
C LEU A 767 20.05 8.71 -16.95
N TYR A 768 20.54 8.35 -18.13
CA TYR A 768 19.76 8.37 -19.36
C TYR A 768 18.56 7.44 -19.27
N VAL A 769 18.77 6.19 -18.82
CA VAL A 769 17.70 5.19 -18.63
C VAL A 769 16.67 5.71 -17.62
N PHE A 770 17.15 6.32 -16.53
CA PHE A 770 16.31 6.95 -15.52
C PHE A 770 15.49 8.14 -16.05
N ILE A 771 15.93 8.86 -17.07
CA ILE A 771 15.11 9.92 -17.67
C ILE A 771 14.10 9.32 -18.65
N MET A 772 14.56 8.44 -19.55
CA MET A 772 13.71 7.90 -20.61
C MET A 772 12.58 7.00 -20.10
N HIS A 773 12.77 6.29 -18.99
CA HIS A 773 11.71 5.42 -18.48
C HIS A 773 10.45 6.19 -18.05
N VAL A 774 10.56 7.45 -17.58
CA VAL A 774 9.40 8.28 -17.23
C VAL A 774 8.53 8.54 -18.45
N LEU A 775 9.14 8.79 -19.60
CA LEU A 775 8.42 8.96 -20.87
C LEU A 775 7.74 7.66 -21.31
N LEU A 776 8.41 6.51 -21.13
CA LEU A 776 7.83 5.22 -21.45
C LEU A 776 6.67 4.85 -20.52
N ILE A 777 6.72 5.24 -19.24
CA ILE A 777 5.60 5.09 -18.31
C ILE A 777 4.39 5.88 -18.81
N ALA A 778 4.58 7.13 -19.27
CA ALA A 778 3.51 7.95 -19.84
C ALA A 778 2.81 7.21 -21.00
N VAL A 779 3.59 6.62 -21.91
CA VAL A 779 3.05 5.88 -23.06
C VAL A 779 2.30 4.63 -22.60
N VAL A 780 2.89 3.84 -21.71
CA VAL A 780 2.30 2.58 -21.22
C VAL A 780 1.00 2.83 -20.46
N ALA A 781 0.94 3.88 -19.63
CA ALA A 781 -0.25 4.24 -18.87
C ALA A 781 -1.46 4.57 -19.76
N ASN A 782 -1.24 5.00 -21.00
CA ASN A 782 -2.27 5.34 -21.97
C ASN A 782 -2.73 4.17 -22.85
N ILE A 783 -2.29 2.93 -22.57
CA ILE A 783 -2.71 1.73 -23.31
C ILE A 783 -3.77 0.97 -22.49
N PRO A 784 -5.07 1.03 -22.83
CA PRO A 784 -6.13 0.44 -22.01
C PRO A 784 -5.98 -1.07 -21.78
N ALA A 785 -5.45 -1.80 -22.78
CA ALA A 785 -5.23 -3.25 -22.66
C ALA A 785 -4.23 -3.62 -21.54
N LEU A 786 -3.26 -2.75 -21.24
CA LEU A 786 -2.28 -2.98 -20.17
C LEU A 786 -2.84 -2.66 -18.77
N GLN A 787 -3.97 -1.95 -18.69
CA GLN A 787 -4.66 -1.67 -17.43
C GLN A 787 -5.50 -2.87 -16.95
N GLN A 788 -5.73 -3.87 -17.79
CA GLN A 788 -6.52 -5.07 -17.47
C GLN A 788 -5.77 -6.09 -16.58
N GLN A 789 -4.60 -5.74 -16.03
CA GLN A 789 -3.79 -6.54 -15.10
C GLN A 789 -3.45 -7.98 -15.54
N SER A 790 -3.43 -8.27 -16.85
CA SER A 790 -3.03 -9.58 -17.37
C SER A 790 -1.54 -9.83 -17.15
N ILE A 791 -1.18 -10.84 -16.37
CA ILE A 791 0.23 -11.12 -16.00
C ILE A 791 1.12 -11.36 -17.22
N PHE A 792 0.64 -12.11 -18.22
CA PHE A 792 1.42 -12.43 -19.41
C PHE A 792 1.59 -11.22 -20.32
N LEU A 793 0.51 -10.46 -20.51
CA LEU A 793 0.54 -9.25 -21.33
C LEU A 793 1.44 -8.19 -20.68
N ASN A 794 1.32 -7.98 -19.37
CA ASN A 794 2.15 -7.05 -18.61
C ASN A 794 3.62 -7.49 -18.62
N THR A 795 3.89 -8.79 -18.45
CA THR A 795 5.26 -9.34 -18.55
C THR A 795 5.85 -9.10 -19.94
N ALA A 796 5.07 -9.30 -21.01
CA ALA A 796 5.51 -8.99 -22.37
C ALA A 796 5.77 -7.48 -22.54
N ALA A 797 4.90 -6.62 -22.00
CA ALA A 797 5.08 -5.17 -22.03
C ALA A 797 6.37 -4.73 -21.31
N TYR A 798 6.67 -5.31 -20.14
CA TYR A 798 7.95 -5.07 -19.45
C TYR A 798 9.15 -5.47 -20.30
N ALA A 799 9.11 -6.66 -20.92
CA ALA A 799 10.19 -7.12 -21.79
C ALA A 799 10.41 -6.15 -22.97
N VAL A 800 9.33 -5.62 -23.55
CA VAL A 800 9.40 -4.60 -24.62
C VAL A 800 9.99 -3.30 -24.10
N VAL A 801 9.53 -2.77 -22.96
CA VAL A 801 10.08 -1.53 -22.37
C VAL A 801 11.57 -1.66 -22.08
N LEU A 802 11.98 -2.76 -21.46
CA LEU A 802 13.38 -3.05 -21.15
C LEU A 802 14.23 -3.20 -22.42
N ALA A 803 13.70 -3.87 -23.45
CA ALA A 803 14.37 -4.00 -24.74
C ALA A 803 14.51 -2.64 -25.43
N LEU A 804 13.49 -1.78 -25.41
CA LEU A 804 13.54 -0.43 -25.97
C LEU A 804 14.61 0.41 -25.29
N LEU A 805 14.64 0.44 -23.94
CA LEU A 805 15.68 1.14 -23.18
C LEU A 805 17.08 0.64 -23.54
N TRP A 806 17.26 -0.68 -23.69
CA TRP A 806 18.53 -1.25 -24.12
C TRP A 806 18.91 -0.84 -25.54
N VAL A 807 17.97 -0.90 -26.50
CA VAL A 807 18.20 -0.47 -27.89
C VAL A 807 18.59 1.01 -27.93
N MET A 808 17.86 1.87 -27.23
CA MET A 808 18.14 3.31 -27.16
C MET A 808 19.53 3.63 -26.61
N VAL A 809 19.98 2.89 -25.59
CA VAL A 809 21.33 3.01 -25.04
C VAL A 809 22.39 2.51 -26.03
N ARG A 810 22.12 1.41 -26.75
CA ARG A 810 23.04 0.84 -27.76
C ARG A 810 23.18 1.76 -28.98
N THR A 811 22.10 2.39 -29.42
CA THR A 811 22.08 3.32 -30.56
C THR A 811 22.44 4.75 -30.16
N ARG A 812 22.66 5.03 -28.86
CA ARG A 812 22.93 6.36 -28.30
C ARG A 812 21.86 7.38 -28.66
N PHE A 813 20.60 6.94 -28.72
CA PHE A 813 19.45 7.75 -29.06
C PHE A 813 19.36 8.96 -28.12
N LEU A 814 19.36 10.19 -28.65
CA LEU A 814 19.29 11.44 -27.88
C LEU A 814 20.40 11.69 -26.83
N PHE A 815 21.55 10.98 -26.88
CA PHE A 815 22.66 11.21 -25.94
C PHE A 815 23.28 12.62 -26.02
N ARG A 816 23.00 13.37 -27.10
CA ARG A 816 23.42 14.76 -27.25
C ARG A 816 22.59 15.73 -26.40
N ILE A 817 21.34 15.38 -26.12
CA ILE A 817 20.37 16.22 -25.42
C ILE A 817 20.28 15.78 -23.96
N ILE A 818 20.14 14.47 -23.75
CA ILE A 818 19.89 13.88 -22.43
C ILE A 818 21.22 13.53 -21.76
N PRO A 819 21.43 13.92 -20.48
CA PRO A 819 22.63 13.53 -19.75
C PRO A 819 22.76 12.01 -19.56
N THR A 820 23.99 11.52 -19.70
CA THR A 820 24.38 10.09 -19.57
C THR A 820 25.13 9.79 -18.29
#